data_AF-A0A7X7IYT0-F1
#
_entry.id   AF-A0A7X7IYT0-F1
#
_cell.length_a   1.000
_cell.length_b   1.000
_cell.length_c   1.000
_cell.angle_alpha   90.00
_cell.angle_beta   90.00
_cell.angle_gamma   90.00
#
_symmetry.space_group_name_H-M   'P 1'
#
loop_
_entity.id
_entity.type
_entity.pdbx_description
1 polymer ?
#
loop_
_entity_poly.entity_id
_entity_poly.type
_entity_poly.pdbx_seq_one_letter_code
_entity_poly.pdbx_strand_id
1 'polypeptide(L)'
;PLTQVDRSSLSELGELTAAVAEIQERVDRAGTGLSPLGLIPNVVPFGINAAELGPGTGRSHYEQVRDAAVNALNNAREVLGYANQANQRLREQAETQDQFAEQIEDTEADFTNRLIEVFGYPSRSDMADNDFDPSTTDQQEAESAPDLVNFMLDDAELASRGYEPRAAPGEVQLAFAEMKLALRRIEEAADALSNLTKQIEDLQDFREFLAAQGQDLTSIVDQFGNKQADLKTTLIDAEQDTIDAQFYAAWGIKTAASLVVGGLAGAAGFGDAEKICWGGAIAGAISYGAISGMDMWLADLAKQEEDNQFDYDRAQEQLNVWKDVQLQMADIDIQNQEKFLELQSLVRQLPQYRLNVRTAKDNHLTAVGRLKSAIQRGNRLIAERDRIRKLRRDQLQEYRWGDLAYRNFRNNALQKYDAFFTLAARYVMLAGRAYAYEYNSRDQAYLILDSINRERMLGNPVGSSGGLQGVITDLDNFAQVNKFNTPLTSVGQRSFSLRTHMLGLPGDSTGNLKFRGFLERQIVQNLQELPAMQDFAQVSVAAHHGPAIMVPFFSEVAGNNFFGNGPDAPYGGANFPVSLNTKLRNFAIRLQGVDADALGIDPDNAYVSVFLMPLGQSVLRENTNAPTVEENEPRAWSVVDQWLPAPPLVSVQNPAVQDRYFSPWVSTANSGGNYLNAIKRFRETEAQIDLGQPIEFKSELAGRSVWNTQWMLVIPGKQWTANADPNVIRNRLMTFIYGATGSPAADTGITDIRIVMQAYAN
;
A
#
# COMPACT_ATOMS: atom_id res chain seq x y z
N PRO A 1 2.35 -1.82 -30.85
CA PRO A 1 3.47 -0.94 -30.43
C PRO A 1 3.75 -1.10 -28.93
N LEU A 2 4.59 -2.08 -28.57
CA LEU A 2 5.07 -2.34 -27.20
C LEU A 2 6.59 -2.11 -27.18
N THR A 3 7.04 -0.86 -27.29
CA THR A 3 8.49 -0.54 -27.32
C THR A 3 8.89 0.65 -26.47
N GLN A 4 8.10 1.03 -25.46
CA GLN A 4 8.57 1.91 -24.39
C GLN A 4 8.15 1.32 -23.05
N VAL A 5 9.12 0.75 -22.34
CA VAL A 5 9.00 0.47 -20.90
C VAL A 5 9.08 1.81 -20.20
N ASP A 6 7.93 2.36 -19.80
CA ASP A 6 7.89 3.55 -18.96
C ASP A 6 8.45 3.21 -17.57
N ARG A 7 9.67 3.68 -17.31
CA ARG A 7 10.38 3.43 -16.04
C ARG A 7 9.91 4.37 -14.93
N SER A 8 9.13 5.40 -15.25
CA SER A 8 8.66 6.41 -14.29
C SER A 8 7.39 5.98 -13.53
N SER A 9 6.59 5.10 -14.11
CA SER A 9 5.39 4.54 -13.49
C SER A 9 5.65 3.27 -12.66
N LEU A 10 6.79 2.61 -12.87
CA LEU A 10 7.19 1.41 -12.11
C LEU A 10 7.87 1.78 -10.79
N SER A 11 7.07 1.94 -9.73
CA SER A 11 7.58 2.28 -8.39
C SER A 11 8.59 1.26 -7.82
N GLU A 12 8.56 0.01 -8.31
CA GLU A 12 9.46 -1.09 -7.94
C GLU A 12 10.92 -0.84 -8.35
N LEU A 13 11.16 -0.07 -9.44
CA LEU A 13 12.53 0.30 -9.84
C LEU A 13 13.19 1.23 -8.81
N GLY A 14 12.39 2.08 -8.14
CA GLY A 14 12.85 2.91 -7.03
C GLY A 14 13.30 2.05 -5.84
N GLU A 15 12.59 0.96 -5.56
CA GLU A 15 12.93 0.02 -4.48
C GLU A 15 14.26 -0.68 -4.75
N LEU A 16 14.55 -1.06 -6.00
CA LEU A 16 15.84 -1.61 -6.40
C LEU A 16 16.99 -0.63 -6.16
N THR A 17 16.82 0.65 -6.54
CA THR A 17 17.84 1.67 -6.30
C THR A 17 18.05 1.96 -4.81
N ALA A 18 16.98 1.93 -4.00
CA ALA A 18 17.07 2.08 -2.56
C ALA A 18 17.76 0.88 -1.89
N ALA A 19 17.47 -0.34 -2.35
CA ALA A 19 18.12 -1.56 -1.86
C ALA A 19 19.63 -1.57 -2.16
N VAL A 20 20.05 -1.09 -3.34
CA VAL A 20 21.48 -0.93 -3.67
C VAL A 20 22.16 0.07 -2.73
N ALA A 21 21.52 1.20 -2.43
CA ALA A 21 22.06 2.18 -1.48
C ALA A 21 22.19 1.59 -0.07
N GLU A 22 21.21 0.80 0.38
CA GLU A 22 21.28 0.12 1.68
C GLU A 22 22.38 -0.95 1.73
N ILE A 23 22.56 -1.73 0.66
CA ILE A 23 23.64 -2.72 0.55
C ILE A 23 24.99 -2.02 0.59
N GLN A 24 25.16 -0.93 -0.17
CA GLN A 24 26.40 -0.16 -0.17
C GLN A 24 26.68 0.40 1.24
N GLU A 25 25.67 0.92 1.94
CA GLU A 25 25.84 1.39 3.31
C GLU A 25 26.27 0.24 4.26
N ARG A 26 25.71 -0.96 4.10
CA ARG A 26 26.13 -2.15 4.87
C ARG A 26 27.57 -2.55 4.56
N VAL A 27 27.98 -2.48 3.29
CA VAL A 27 29.37 -2.75 2.86
C VAL A 27 30.33 -1.71 3.42
N ASP A 28 29.97 -0.42 3.36
CA ASP A 28 30.78 0.68 3.90
C ASP A 28 30.89 0.57 5.43
N ARG A 29 29.80 0.19 6.12
CA ARG A 29 29.81 -0.12 7.56
C ARG A 29 30.74 -1.28 7.88
N ALA A 30 30.73 -2.35 7.08
CA ALA A 30 31.63 -3.48 7.24
C ALA A 30 33.10 -3.07 6.96
N GLY A 31 33.35 -2.27 5.92
CA GLY A 31 34.67 -1.74 5.58
C GLY A 31 35.25 -0.80 6.64
N THR A 32 34.39 -0.12 7.40
CA THR A 32 34.77 0.73 8.55
C THR A 32 34.86 -0.02 9.88
N GLY A 33 34.65 -1.35 9.87
CA GLY A 33 34.74 -2.19 11.07
C GLY A 33 33.60 -2.02 12.07
N LEU A 34 32.45 -1.47 11.63
CA LEU A 34 31.25 -1.35 12.45
C LEU A 34 30.58 -2.72 12.63
N SER A 35 29.81 -2.89 13.72
CA SER A 35 29.01 -4.09 13.93
C SER A 35 27.95 -4.26 12.81
N PRO A 36 27.33 -5.46 12.67
CA PRO A 36 26.22 -5.67 11.73
C PRO A 36 25.05 -4.69 11.94
N LEU A 37 24.94 -4.13 13.15
CA LEU A 37 23.97 -3.13 13.54
C LEU A 37 24.48 -1.69 13.38
N GLY A 38 25.64 -1.47 12.75
CA GLY A 38 26.22 -0.17 12.44
C GLY A 38 26.85 0.56 13.63
N LEU A 39 27.16 -0.14 14.73
CA LEU A 39 27.73 0.45 15.94
C LEU A 39 29.25 0.22 16.01
N ILE A 40 30.00 1.22 16.48
CA ILE A 40 31.45 1.10 16.68
C ILE A 40 31.72 -0.01 17.72
N PRO A 41 32.61 -0.99 17.47
CA PRO A 41 32.92 -2.04 18.43
C PRO A 41 33.55 -1.44 19.71
N ASN A 42 33.22 -2.02 20.87
CA ASN A 42 33.71 -1.61 22.20
C ASN A 42 33.38 -0.19 22.66
N VAL A 43 32.55 0.56 21.93
CA VAL A 43 32.09 1.89 22.36
C VAL A 43 30.91 1.77 23.30
N VAL A 44 31.06 2.38 24.46
CA VAL A 44 29.97 2.62 25.42
C VAL A 44 29.32 3.95 25.04
N PRO A 45 28.01 4.00 24.73
CA PRO A 45 27.34 5.24 24.37
C PRO A 45 27.14 6.14 25.59
N PHE A 46 27.13 7.46 25.40
CA PHE A 46 26.90 8.42 26.49
C PHE A 46 25.99 9.56 26.02
N GLY A 47 24.74 9.48 26.45
CA GLY A 47 23.70 10.49 26.23
C GLY A 47 22.75 10.57 27.41
N ILE A 48 23.27 10.32 28.62
CA ILE A 48 22.46 10.19 29.83
C ILE A 48 21.98 11.53 30.37
N ASN A 49 20.79 11.51 30.95
CA ASN A 49 20.27 12.63 31.71
C ASN A 49 20.93 12.67 33.09
N ALA A 50 21.84 13.62 33.28
CA ALA A 50 22.56 13.79 34.54
C ALA A 50 21.65 14.19 35.71
N ALA A 51 20.48 14.80 35.43
CA ALA A 51 19.49 15.13 36.46
C ALA A 51 18.90 13.86 37.09
N GLU A 52 18.79 12.79 36.31
CA GLU A 52 18.26 11.50 36.76
C GLU A 52 19.30 10.66 37.52
N LEU A 53 20.59 11.05 37.58
CA LEU A 53 21.64 10.34 38.35
C LEU A 53 21.65 10.70 39.85
N GLY A 54 20.49 11.03 40.43
CA GLY A 54 20.35 11.44 41.82
C GLY A 54 20.58 10.29 42.82
N PRO A 55 21.28 10.50 43.95
CA PRO A 55 21.41 9.48 44.98
C PRO A 55 20.05 9.15 45.62
N GLY A 56 19.79 7.87 45.86
CA GLY A 56 18.58 7.36 46.53
C GLY A 56 17.39 7.01 45.62
N THR A 57 17.11 7.79 44.57
CA THR A 57 15.97 7.58 43.65
C THR A 57 16.31 7.73 42.17
N GLY A 58 17.57 8.01 41.85
CA GLY A 58 18.03 8.22 40.48
C GLY A 58 18.12 6.93 39.67
N ARG A 59 18.05 7.09 38.35
CA ARG A 59 18.23 6.03 37.36
C ARG A 59 19.67 5.99 36.91
N SER A 60 20.26 4.81 36.96
CA SER A 60 21.59 4.51 36.47
C SER A 60 21.72 4.66 34.94
N HIS A 61 22.95 4.61 34.42
CA HIS A 61 23.20 4.72 32.98
C HIS A 61 22.52 3.58 32.22
N TYR A 62 22.68 2.34 32.70
CA TYR A 62 22.02 1.16 32.16
C TYR A 62 20.51 1.31 32.14
N GLU A 63 19.89 1.74 33.25
CA GLU A 63 18.43 1.88 33.33
C GLU A 63 17.88 2.90 32.33
N GLN A 64 18.55 4.04 32.13
CA GLN A 64 18.12 5.04 31.16
C GLN A 64 18.18 4.51 29.72
N VAL A 65 19.26 3.81 29.35
CA VAL A 65 19.41 3.24 27.99
C VAL A 65 18.49 2.03 27.79
N ARG A 66 18.28 1.21 28.84
CA ARG A 66 17.33 0.11 28.85
C ARG A 66 15.90 0.61 28.64
N ASP A 67 15.49 1.68 29.32
CA ASP A 67 14.15 2.25 29.16
C ASP A 67 13.93 2.74 27.72
N ALA A 68 14.96 3.35 27.11
CA ALA A 68 14.94 3.69 25.69
C ALA A 68 14.82 2.43 24.79
N ALA A 69 15.51 1.34 25.14
CA ALA A 69 15.40 0.06 24.42
C ALA A 69 14.00 -0.56 24.51
N VAL A 70 13.37 -0.51 25.69
CA VAL A 70 12.00 -0.99 25.91
C VAL A 70 11.00 -0.15 25.09
N ASN A 71 11.17 1.17 25.06
CA ASN A 71 10.35 2.05 24.24
C ASN A 71 10.49 1.73 22.74
N ALA A 72 11.72 1.51 22.25
CA ALA A 72 11.96 1.10 20.87
C ALA A 72 11.33 -0.26 20.53
N LEU A 73 11.37 -1.23 21.46
CA LEU A 73 10.69 -2.53 21.30
C LEU A 73 9.17 -2.37 21.24
N ASN A 74 8.59 -1.52 22.09
CA ASN A 74 7.15 -1.28 22.08
C ASN A 74 6.68 -0.64 20.77
N ASN A 75 7.43 0.32 20.25
CA ASN A 75 7.18 0.87 18.91
C ASN A 75 7.19 -0.22 17.83
N ALA A 76 8.18 -1.12 17.86
CA ALA A 76 8.26 -2.22 16.91
C ALA A 76 7.07 -3.19 17.04
N ARG A 77 6.58 -3.45 18.27
CA ARG A 77 5.39 -4.27 18.53
C ARG A 77 4.13 -3.64 17.95
N GLU A 78 3.94 -2.33 18.11
CA GLU A 78 2.79 -1.63 17.55
C GLU A 78 2.75 -1.74 16.01
N VAL A 79 3.90 -1.54 15.35
CA VAL A 79 4.00 -1.66 13.88
C VAL A 79 3.77 -3.11 13.42
N LEU A 80 4.25 -4.10 14.19
CA LEU A 80 3.96 -5.51 13.92
C LEU A 80 2.46 -5.81 14.05
N GLY A 81 1.79 -5.23 15.05
CA GLY A 81 0.34 -5.34 15.23
C GLY A 81 -0.42 -4.84 14.00
N TYR A 82 0.01 -3.73 13.41
CA TYR A 82 -0.57 -3.22 12.16
C TYR A 82 -0.32 -4.14 10.96
N ALA A 83 0.88 -4.68 10.80
CA ALA A 83 1.19 -5.66 9.75
C ALA A 83 0.29 -6.91 9.86
N ASN A 84 0.01 -7.36 11.09
CA ASN A 84 -0.90 -8.47 11.35
C ASN A 84 -2.36 -8.13 11.02
N GLN A 85 -2.83 -6.92 11.33
CA GLN A 85 -4.17 -6.46 10.95
C GLN A 85 -4.33 -6.38 9.42
N ALA A 86 -3.33 -5.87 8.70
CA ALA A 86 -3.34 -5.86 7.23
C ALA A 86 -3.38 -7.28 6.65
N ASN A 87 -2.65 -8.22 7.25
CA ASN A 87 -2.72 -9.64 6.90
C ASN A 87 -4.09 -10.26 7.16
N GLN A 88 -4.75 -9.92 8.27
CA GLN A 88 -6.10 -10.41 8.57
C GLN A 88 -7.10 -9.90 7.53
N ARG A 89 -7.06 -8.61 7.20
CA ARG A 89 -7.92 -8.02 6.15
C ARG A 89 -7.69 -8.63 4.77
N LEU A 90 -6.45 -8.96 4.42
CA LEU A 90 -6.15 -9.69 3.18
C LEU A 90 -6.82 -11.07 3.14
N ARG A 91 -6.84 -11.79 4.26
CA ARG A 91 -7.51 -13.10 4.35
C ARG A 91 -9.03 -12.97 4.25
N GLU A 92 -9.61 -12.01 4.98
CA GLU A 92 -11.04 -11.70 4.92
C GLU A 92 -11.46 -11.33 3.49
N GLN A 93 -10.64 -10.54 2.80
CA GLN A 93 -10.92 -10.16 1.42
C GLN A 93 -10.76 -11.32 0.44
N ALA A 94 -9.75 -12.18 0.61
CA ALA A 94 -9.60 -13.36 -0.24
C ALA A 94 -10.80 -14.30 -0.11
N GLU A 95 -11.25 -14.55 1.13
CA GLU A 95 -12.47 -15.34 1.39
C GLU A 95 -13.72 -14.71 0.77
N THR A 96 -13.84 -13.37 0.85
CA THR A 96 -14.94 -12.63 0.21
C THR A 96 -14.88 -12.72 -1.32
N GLN A 97 -13.69 -12.69 -1.91
CA GLN A 97 -13.49 -12.80 -3.35
C GLN A 97 -13.85 -14.20 -3.86
N ASP A 98 -13.48 -15.25 -3.13
CA ASP A 98 -13.81 -16.63 -3.49
C ASP A 98 -15.33 -16.86 -3.46
N GLN A 99 -16.00 -16.41 -2.39
CA GLN A 99 -17.47 -16.45 -2.30
C GLN A 99 -18.14 -15.64 -3.42
N PHE A 100 -17.56 -14.49 -3.79
CA PHE A 100 -18.08 -13.67 -4.88
C PHE A 100 -17.91 -14.33 -6.25
N ALA A 101 -16.80 -15.05 -6.47
CA ALA A 101 -16.56 -15.80 -7.70
C ALA A 101 -17.56 -16.95 -7.86
N GLU A 102 -17.82 -17.71 -6.79
CA GLU A 102 -18.85 -18.76 -6.76
C GLU A 102 -20.24 -18.19 -7.07
N GLN A 103 -20.60 -17.05 -6.47
CA GLN A 103 -21.86 -16.37 -6.79
C GLN A 103 -21.96 -15.91 -8.24
N ILE A 104 -20.86 -15.46 -8.86
CA ILE A 104 -20.86 -15.11 -10.28
C ILE A 104 -21.12 -16.35 -11.12
N GLU A 105 -20.41 -17.44 -10.85
CA GLU A 105 -20.54 -18.70 -11.58
C GLU A 105 -21.97 -19.24 -11.51
N ASP A 106 -22.58 -19.28 -10.31
CA ASP A 106 -23.96 -19.70 -10.11
C ASP A 106 -24.95 -18.81 -10.89
N THR A 107 -24.76 -17.49 -10.86
CA THR A 107 -25.65 -16.57 -11.59
C THR A 107 -25.50 -16.70 -13.10
N GLU A 108 -24.27 -16.87 -13.60
CA GLU A 108 -24.02 -17.08 -15.03
C GLU A 108 -24.57 -18.42 -15.50
N ALA A 109 -24.46 -19.47 -14.68
CA ALA A 109 -25.07 -20.77 -14.96
C ALA A 109 -26.61 -20.68 -15.01
N ASP A 110 -27.25 -19.97 -14.08
CA ASP A 110 -28.71 -19.75 -14.10
C ASP A 110 -29.16 -18.98 -15.36
N PHE A 111 -28.48 -17.88 -15.72
CA PHE A 111 -28.78 -17.15 -16.95
C PHE A 111 -28.55 -18.01 -18.20
N THR A 112 -27.50 -18.82 -18.21
CA THR A 112 -27.21 -19.73 -19.33
C THR A 112 -28.32 -20.78 -19.48
N ASN A 113 -28.74 -21.42 -18.39
CA ASN A 113 -29.84 -22.39 -18.40
C ASN A 113 -31.17 -21.78 -18.85
N ARG A 114 -31.50 -20.55 -18.40
CA ARG A 114 -32.69 -19.82 -18.84
C ARG A 114 -32.65 -19.43 -20.31
N LEU A 115 -31.46 -19.06 -20.82
CA LEU A 115 -31.29 -18.78 -22.24
C LEU A 115 -31.41 -20.05 -23.09
N ILE A 116 -30.91 -21.19 -22.60
CA ILE A 116 -31.09 -22.50 -23.23
C ILE A 116 -32.58 -22.89 -23.26
N GLU A 117 -33.34 -22.62 -22.21
CA GLU A 117 -34.79 -22.88 -22.20
C GLU A 117 -35.53 -22.10 -23.31
N VAL A 118 -35.14 -20.83 -23.52
CA VAL A 118 -35.78 -19.96 -24.52
C VAL A 118 -35.30 -20.25 -25.94
N PHE A 119 -33.99 -20.36 -26.14
CA PHE A 119 -33.38 -20.44 -27.47
C PHE A 119 -33.00 -21.85 -27.92
N GLY A 120 -32.89 -22.80 -27.00
CA GLY A 120 -32.47 -24.18 -27.27
C GLY A 120 -30.97 -24.35 -27.32
N TYR A 121 -30.53 -25.58 -27.54
CA TYR A 121 -29.12 -25.90 -27.78
C TYR A 121 -28.76 -25.70 -29.25
N PRO A 122 -27.52 -25.30 -29.56
CA PRO A 122 -27.03 -25.23 -30.93
C PRO A 122 -26.86 -26.64 -31.52
N SER A 123 -26.67 -26.70 -32.84
CA SER A 123 -26.28 -27.97 -33.49
C SER A 123 -24.82 -28.30 -33.15
N ARG A 124 -24.55 -29.58 -32.87
CA ARG A 124 -23.20 -30.10 -32.58
C ARG A 124 -22.20 -29.93 -33.72
N SER A 125 -22.70 -29.69 -34.93
CA SER A 125 -21.91 -29.55 -36.15
C SER A 125 -21.78 -28.10 -36.65
N ASP A 126 -22.35 -27.14 -35.92
CA ASP A 126 -22.31 -25.73 -36.30
C ASP A 126 -21.07 -25.02 -35.74
N MET A 127 -20.09 -24.75 -36.60
CA MET A 127 -18.85 -24.08 -36.18
C MET A 127 -19.03 -22.57 -35.94
N ALA A 128 -20.13 -21.96 -36.40
CA ALA A 128 -20.35 -20.52 -36.29
C ALA A 128 -21.01 -20.09 -34.97
N ASP A 129 -21.53 -21.03 -34.20
CA ASP A 129 -22.23 -20.82 -32.93
C ASP A 129 -21.40 -21.30 -31.71
N ASN A 130 -20.22 -21.87 -31.94
CA ASN A 130 -19.44 -22.66 -30.95
C ASN A 130 -17.96 -22.23 -30.80
N ASP A 131 -17.61 -20.95 -31.08
CA ASP A 131 -16.28 -20.39 -30.83
C ASP A 131 -16.39 -19.06 -30.06
N PHE A 132 -17.09 -19.07 -28.93
CA PHE A 132 -17.13 -17.90 -28.04
C PHE A 132 -15.98 -17.91 -27.03
N ASP A 133 -15.40 -19.08 -26.73
CA ASP A 133 -14.21 -19.24 -25.90
C ASP A 133 -13.13 -20.10 -26.62
N PRO A 134 -11.94 -19.54 -26.92
CA PRO A 134 -10.87 -20.27 -27.61
C PRO A 134 -10.23 -21.39 -26.77
N SER A 135 -10.67 -21.60 -25.52
CA SER A 135 -10.15 -22.62 -24.60
C SER A 135 -11.01 -23.90 -24.52
N THR A 136 -12.22 -23.88 -25.08
CA THR A 136 -13.19 -24.98 -25.13
C THR A 136 -13.24 -25.54 -26.55
N THR A 137 -13.56 -26.84 -26.69
CA THR A 137 -13.82 -27.42 -28.02
C THR A 137 -15.25 -27.15 -28.42
N ASP A 138 -15.53 -27.01 -29.72
CA ASP A 138 -16.86 -26.77 -30.28
C ASP A 138 -17.92 -27.78 -29.76
N GLN A 139 -17.52 -29.03 -29.51
CA GLN A 139 -18.39 -30.07 -28.95
C GLN A 139 -18.80 -29.82 -27.49
N GLN A 140 -17.93 -29.20 -26.69
CA GLN A 140 -18.21 -28.88 -25.29
C GLN A 140 -19.13 -27.66 -25.19
N GLU A 141 -18.92 -26.65 -26.05
CA GLU A 141 -19.80 -25.47 -26.10
C GLU A 141 -21.20 -25.84 -26.57
N ALA A 142 -21.32 -26.72 -27.58
CA ALA A 142 -22.61 -27.15 -28.10
C ALA A 142 -23.50 -27.86 -27.05
N GLU A 143 -22.89 -28.38 -25.98
CA GLU A 143 -23.60 -29.06 -24.88
C GLU A 143 -23.87 -28.15 -23.68
N SER A 144 -23.32 -26.93 -23.64
CA SER A 144 -23.43 -26.02 -22.49
C SER A 144 -23.88 -24.60 -22.80
N ALA A 145 -23.95 -24.20 -24.07
CA ALA A 145 -24.29 -22.84 -24.51
C ALA A 145 -25.68 -22.76 -25.17
N PRO A 146 -26.37 -21.61 -25.11
CA PRO A 146 -27.62 -21.36 -25.84
C PRO A 146 -27.35 -21.03 -27.32
N ASP A 147 -28.23 -21.46 -28.22
CA ASP A 147 -28.21 -21.08 -29.65
C ASP A 147 -28.62 -19.61 -29.79
N LEU A 148 -27.66 -18.70 -30.01
CA LEU A 148 -27.95 -17.26 -30.17
C LEU A 148 -27.89 -16.80 -31.62
N VAL A 149 -27.44 -17.67 -32.53
CA VAL A 149 -27.11 -17.29 -33.92
C VAL A 149 -28.11 -17.88 -34.91
N ASN A 150 -28.46 -19.15 -34.76
CA ASN A 150 -29.28 -19.89 -35.72
C ASN A 150 -30.64 -20.33 -35.16
N PHE A 151 -31.02 -19.82 -33.97
CA PHE A 151 -32.24 -20.16 -33.23
C PHE A 151 -33.56 -20.06 -34.00
N MET A 152 -33.62 -19.34 -35.13
CA MET A 152 -34.81 -19.23 -35.99
C MET A 152 -34.90 -20.31 -37.08
N LEU A 153 -33.84 -21.09 -37.29
CA LEU A 153 -33.84 -22.17 -38.27
C LEU A 153 -34.57 -23.39 -37.71
N ASP A 154 -35.38 -24.02 -38.54
CA ASP A 154 -35.99 -25.32 -38.22
C ASP A 154 -35.02 -26.48 -38.48
N ASP A 155 -35.24 -27.65 -37.89
CA ASP A 155 -34.35 -28.82 -38.01
C ASP A 155 -34.21 -29.28 -39.47
N ALA A 156 -35.28 -29.14 -40.27
CA ALA A 156 -35.25 -29.43 -41.70
C ALA A 156 -34.35 -28.44 -42.48
N GLU A 157 -34.31 -27.18 -42.07
CA GLU A 157 -33.48 -26.14 -42.68
C GLU A 157 -32.02 -26.29 -42.26
N LEU A 158 -31.77 -26.66 -41.00
CA LEU A 158 -30.43 -27.03 -40.52
C LEU A 158 -29.87 -28.21 -41.31
N ALA A 159 -30.66 -29.27 -41.49
CA ALA A 159 -30.28 -30.44 -42.28
C ALA A 159 -29.96 -30.08 -43.74
N SER A 160 -30.72 -29.15 -44.35
CA SER A 160 -30.45 -28.67 -45.72
C SER A 160 -29.10 -27.94 -45.85
N ARG A 161 -28.60 -27.37 -44.75
CA ARG A 161 -27.30 -26.69 -44.66
C ARG A 161 -26.17 -27.64 -44.27
N GLY A 162 -26.47 -28.92 -44.07
CA GLY A 162 -25.50 -29.95 -43.71
C GLY A 162 -25.23 -30.06 -42.20
N TYR A 163 -26.06 -29.45 -41.36
CA TYR A 163 -25.94 -29.52 -39.91
C TYR A 163 -26.76 -30.67 -39.31
N GLU A 164 -26.26 -31.26 -38.22
CA GLU A 164 -26.96 -32.24 -37.40
C GLU A 164 -28.16 -31.61 -36.68
N PRO A 165 -29.23 -32.39 -36.41
CA PRO A 165 -30.36 -31.93 -35.62
C PRO A 165 -29.91 -31.55 -34.20
N ARG A 166 -30.59 -30.55 -33.62
CA ARG A 166 -30.29 -30.06 -32.27
C ARG A 166 -30.57 -31.12 -31.20
N ALA A 167 -29.90 -31.01 -30.06
CA ALA A 167 -30.12 -31.91 -28.92
C ALA A 167 -31.51 -31.75 -28.30
N ALA A 168 -31.99 -30.50 -28.17
CA ALA A 168 -33.34 -30.19 -27.73
C ALA A 168 -33.78 -28.82 -28.28
N PRO A 169 -35.04 -28.69 -28.75
CA PRO A 169 -35.55 -27.42 -29.23
C PRO A 169 -35.95 -26.49 -28.09
N GLY A 170 -35.66 -25.20 -28.24
CA GLY A 170 -36.06 -24.15 -27.31
C GLY A 170 -37.49 -23.63 -27.54
N GLU A 171 -37.98 -22.79 -26.63
CA GLU A 171 -39.30 -22.18 -26.72
C GLU A 171 -39.53 -21.38 -28.02
N VAL A 172 -38.52 -20.65 -28.49
CA VAL A 172 -38.61 -19.87 -29.75
C VAL A 172 -38.79 -20.81 -30.95
N GLN A 173 -38.09 -21.94 -30.95
CA GLN A 173 -38.13 -22.91 -32.04
C GLN A 173 -39.50 -23.62 -32.09
N LEU A 174 -40.03 -23.99 -30.92
CA LEU A 174 -41.38 -24.56 -30.81
C LEU A 174 -42.46 -23.57 -31.26
N ALA A 175 -42.35 -22.30 -30.87
CA ALA A 175 -43.28 -21.27 -31.29
C ALA A 175 -43.19 -20.99 -32.81
N PHE A 176 -41.99 -21.07 -33.39
CA PHE A 176 -41.79 -20.92 -34.82
C PHE A 176 -42.36 -22.09 -35.62
N ALA A 177 -42.18 -23.32 -35.14
CA ALA A 177 -42.80 -24.51 -35.72
C ALA A 177 -44.35 -24.44 -35.68
N GLU A 178 -44.91 -23.95 -34.56
CA GLU A 178 -46.36 -23.72 -34.43
C GLU A 178 -46.86 -22.68 -35.45
N MET A 179 -46.12 -21.60 -35.65
CA MET A 179 -46.42 -20.57 -36.65
C MET A 179 -46.44 -21.14 -38.07
N LYS A 180 -45.41 -21.91 -38.46
CA LYS A 180 -45.31 -22.58 -39.77
C LYS A 180 -46.45 -23.57 -40.00
N LEU A 181 -46.82 -24.34 -38.97
CA LEU A 181 -47.94 -25.26 -39.06
C LEU A 181 -49.28 -24.52 -39.21
N ALA A 182 -49.45 -23.40 -38.49
CA ALA A 182 -50.64 -22.56 -38.64
C ALA A 182 -50.74 -21.93 -40.04
N LEU A 183 -49.61 -21.54 -40.63
CA LEU A 183 -49.55 -21.05 -42.02
C LEU A 183 -50.04 -22.11 -43.01
N ARG A 184 -49.53 -23.35 -42.91
CA ARG A 184 -50.00 -24.45 -43.77
C ARG A 184 -51.50 -24.69 -43.65
N ARG A 185 -52.09 -24.49 -42.48
CA ARG A 185 -53.55 -24.59 -42.29
C ARG A 185 -54.31 -23.46 -43.00
N ILE A 186 -53.72 -22.27 -43.14
CA ILE A 186 -54.28 -21.20 -43.97
C ILE A 186 -54.25 -21.64 -45.43
N GLU A 187 -53.12 -22.15 -45.91
CA GLU A 187 -52.97 -22.65 -47.30
C GLU A 187 -54.01 -23.73 -47.61
N GLU A 188 -54.14 -24.74 -46.74
CA GLU A 188 -55.14 -25.81 -46.86
C GLU A 188 -56.58 -25.26 -46.89
N ALA A 189 -56.91 -24.33 -46.00
CA ALA A 189 -58.24 -23.73 -45.95
C ALA A 189 -58.53 -22.84 -47.17
N ALA A 190 -57.52 -22.11 -47.67
CA ALA A 190 -57.62 -21.25 -48.84
C ALA A 190 -57.75 -22.08 -50.14
N ASP A 191 -57.04 -23.20 -50.25
CA ASP A 191 -57.18 -24.13 -51.37
C ASP A 191 -58.55 -24.83 -51.34
N ALA A 192 -59.05 -25.22 -50.17
CA ALA A 192 -60.39 -25.76 -50.03
C ALA A 192 -61.48 -24.75 -50.46
N LEU A 193 -61.34 -23.49 -50.06
CA LEU A 193 -62.21 -22.40 -50.51
C LEU A 193 -62.09 -22.19 -52.03
N SER A 194 -60.88 -22.19 -52.58
CA SER A 194 -60.62 -22.04 -54.02
C SER A 194 -61.23 -23.17 -54.84
N ASN A 195 -61.15 -24.42 -54.38
CA ASN A 195 -61.76 -25.55 -55.05
C ASN A 195 -63.30 -25.47 -55.05
N LEU A 196 -63.91 -25.04 -53.94
CA LEU A 196 -65.34 -24.79 -53.88
C LEU A 196 -65.76 -23.66 -54.84
N THR A 197 -65.00 -22.58 -54.87
CA THR A 197 -65.24 -21.45 -55.78
C THR A 197 -65.14 -21.89 -57.25
N LYS A 198 -64.12 -22.68 -57.63
CA LYS A 198 -64.02 -23.23 -58.99
C LYS A 198 -65.20 -24.12 -59.35
N GLN A 199 -65.71 -24.92 -58.42
CA GLN A 199 -66.93 -25.71 -58.66
C GLN A 199 -68.16 -24.82 -58.88
N ILE A 200 -68.22 -23.65 -58.23
CA ILE A 200 -69.27 -22.64 -58.45
C ILE A 200 -69.10 -21.99 -59.83
N GLU A 201 -67.87 -21.62 -60.21
CA GLU A 201 -67.53 -21.04 -61.52
C GLU A 201 -67.80 -22.03 -62.66
N ASP A 202 -67.35 -23.28 -62.58
CA ASP A 202 -67.58 -24.32 -63.60
C ASP A 202 -69.08 -24.59 -63.85
N LEU A 203 -69.91 -24.56 -62.79
CA LEU A 203 -71.37 -24.70 -62.90
C LEU A 203 -72.04 -23.44 -63.45
N GLN A 204 -71.45 -22.26 -63.26
CA GLN A 204 -71.89 -20.99 -63.82
C GLN A 204 -71.49 -20.85 -65.29
N ASP A 205 -70.28 -21.23 -65.67
CA ASP A 205 -69.80 -21.27 -67.06
C ASP A 205 -70.59 -22.27 -67.91
N PHE A 206 -70.95 -23.42 -67.34
CA PHE A 206 -71.88 -24.37 -67.98
C PHE A 206 -73.28 -23.76 -68.19
N ARG A 207 -73.73 -22.89 -67.27
CA ARG A 207 -74.99 -22.16 -67.39
C ARG A 207 -74.89 -21.04 -68.44
N GLU A 208 -73.79 -20.29 -68.50
CA GLU A 208 -73.54 -19.27 -69.51
C GLU A 208 -73.40 -19.87 -70.91
N PHE A 209 -72.78 -21.05 -71.04
CA PHE A 209 -72.74 -21.84 -72.28
C PHE A 209 -74.15 -22.23 -72.78
N LEU A 210 -75.09 -22.51 -71.87
CA LEU A 210 -76.51 -22.75 -72.21
C LEU A 210 -77.29 -21.44 -72.45
N ALA A 211 -76.94 -20.35 -71.76
CA ALA A 211 -77.57 -19.03 -71.92
C ALA A 211 -77.07 -18.25 -73.15
N ALA A 212 -75.94 -18.62 -73.74
CA ALA A 212 -75.41 -18.08 -75.01
C ALA A 212 -76.34 -18.32 -76.23
N GLN A 213 -77.45 -19.06 -76.07
CA GLN A 213 -78.55 -19.14 -77.03
C GLN A 213 -79.66 -18.09 -76.84
N GLY A 214 -79.58 -17.19 -75.86
CA GLY A 214 -80.59 -16.14 -75.62
C GLY A 214 -80.29 -15.17 -74.47
N GLN A 215 -79.48 -14.14 -74.76
CA GLN A 215 -79.21 -12.84 -74.10
C GLN A 215 -78.94 -12.70 -72.57
N ASP A 216 -77.75 -12.10 -72.33
CA ASP A 216 -77.25 -11.19 -71.27
C ASP A 216 -77.47 -11.50 -69.77
N LEU A 217 -76.39 -11.92 -69.11
CA LEU A 217 -76.21 -11.80 -67.65
C LEU A 217 -74.73 -11.81 -67.19
N THR A 218 -73.83 -11.22 -67.99
CA THR A 218 -72.36 -11.36 -67.88
C THR A 218 -71.66 -10.42 -66.88
N SER A 219 -72.34 -9.49 -66.20
CA SER A 219 -71.64 -8.44 -65.41
C SER A 219 -71.46 -8.72 -63.92
N ILE A 220 -72.12 -9.75 -63.37
CA ILE A 220 -72.06 -10.07 -61.94
C ILE A 220 -70.97 -11.11 -61.67
N VAL A 221 -70.81 -12.11 -62.54
CA VAL A 221 -69.83 -13.20 -62.42
C VAL A 221 -68.39 -12.69 -62.61
N ASP A 222 -68.15 -11.81 -63.59
CA ASP A 222 -66.84 -11.18 -63.82
C ASP A 222 -66.34 -10.36 -62.60
N GLN A 223 -67.25 -9.75 -61.82
CA GLN A 223 -66.86 -9.01 -60.61
C GLN A 223 -66.60 -9.92 -59.40
N PHE A 224 -67.20 -11.11 -59.37
CA PHE A 224 -66.96 -12.11 -58.32
C PHE A 224 -65.68 -12.91 -58.56
N GLY A 225 -65.40 -13.33 -59.79
CA GLY A 225 -64.16 -14.04 -60.15
C GLY A 225 -62.93 -13.15 -60.04
N ASN A 226 -62.97 -11.92 -60.57
CA ASN A 226 -61.82 -11.01 -60.55
C ASN A 226 -61.47 -10.49 -59.14
N LYS A 227 -62.45 -10.28 -58.24
CA LYS A 227 -62.18 -9.91 -56.84
C LYS A 227 -61.69 -11.08 -55.97
N GLN A 228 -61.82 -12.33 -56.43
CA GLN A 228 -61.46 -13.53 -55.66
C GLN A 228 -60.12 -14.14 -56.08
N ALA A 229 -59.79 -14.10 -57.37
CA ALA A 229 -58.43 -14.37 -57.83
C ALA A 229 -57.45 -13.37 -57.18
N ASP A 230 -57.83 -12.09 -57.14
CA ASP A 230 -57.10 -11.03 -56.46
C ASP A 230 -56.95 -11.30 -54.96
N LEU A 231 -57.97 -11.86 -54.29
CA LEU A 231 -57.90 -12.22 -52.87
C LEU A 231 -56.97 -13.41 -52.59
N LYS A 232 -56.89 -14.42 -53.48
CA LYS A 232 -55.96 -15.55 -53.32
C LYS A 232 -54.51 -15.11 -53.56
N THR A 233 -54.25 -14.38 -54.65
CA THR A 233 -52.91 -13.88 -54.97
C THR A 233 -52.49 -12.81 -53.97
N THR A 234 -53.32 -11.82 -53.64
CA THR A 234 -52.92 -10.78 -52.68
C THR A 234 -52.83 -11.27 -51.23
N LEU A 235 -53.61 -12.27 -50.80
CA LEU A 235 -53.51 -12.78 -49.42
C LEU A 235 -52.35 -13.76 -49.24
N ILE A 236 -52.23 -14.76 -50.13
CA ILE A 236 -51.16 -15.77 -50.04
C ILE A 236 -49.82 -15.18 -50.46
N ASP A 237 -49.76 -14.40 -51.55
CA ASP A 237 -48.49 -13.80 -52.00
C ASP A 237 -48.05 -12.68 -51.04
N ALA A 238 -48.95 -11.93 -50.40
CA ALA A 238 -48.53 -10.97 -49.36
C ALA A 238 -48.10 -11.65 -48.06
N GLU A 239 -48.75 -12.75 -47.65
CA GLU A 239 -48.35 -13.49 -46.45
C GLU A 239 -47.05 -14.29 -46.69
N GLN A 240 -46.82 -14.82 -47.89
CA GLN A 240 -45.55 -15.44 -48.30
C GLN A 240 -44.45 -14.40 -48.55
N ASP A 241 -44.72 -13.28 -49.21
CA ASP A 241 -43.75 -12.18 -49.41
C ASP A 241 -43.35 -11.54 -48.09
N THR A 242 -44.26 -11.39 -47.13
CA THR A 242 -43.91 -10.91 -45.78
C THR A 242 -43.02 -11.91 -45.07
N ILE A 243 -43.31 -13.22 -45.11
CA ILE A 243 -42.49 -14.28 -44.49
C ILE A 243 -41.11 -14.39 -45.17
N ASP A 244 -41.03 -14.32 -46.50
CA ASP A 244 -39.77 -14.36 -47.24
C ASP A 244 -38.96 -13.07 -47.03
N ALA A 245 -39.59 -11.89 -47.06
CA ALA A 245 -38.93 -10.63 -46.72
C ALA A 245 -38.42 -10.62 -45.27
N GLN A 246 -39.11 -11.28 -44.34
CA GLN A 246 -38.68 -11.48 -42.94
C GLN A 246 -37.50 -12.44 -42.84
N PHE A 247 -37.52 -13.56 -43.58
CA PHE A 247 -36.41 -14.51 -43.67
C PHE A 247 -35.16 -13.86 -44.27
N TYR A 248 -35.31 -13.09 -45.34
CA TYR A 248 -34.22 -12.33 -45.98
C TYR A 248 -33.75 -11.13 -45.15
N ALA A 249 -34.62 -10.46 -44.37
CA ALA A 249 -34.20 -9.43 -43.42
C ALA A 249 -33.40 -10.02 -42.25
N ALA A 250 -33.83 -11.15 -41.69
CA ALA A 250 -33.08 -11.90 -40.69
C ALA A 250 -31.75 -12.44 -41.24
N TRP A 251 -31.71 -12.81 -42.53
CA TRP A 251 -30.50 -13.27 -43.23
C TRP A 251 -29.56 -12.11 -43.65
N GLY A 252 -30.07 -10.93 -43.98
CA GLY A 252 -29.28 -9.73 -44.30
C GLY A 252 -28.51 -9.17 -43.09
N ILE A 253 -29.03 -9.42 -41.89
CA ILE A 253 -28.32 -9.19 -40.60
C ILE A 253 -27.07 -10.09 -40.49
N LYS A 254 -27.03 -11.23 -41.20
CA LYS A 254 -25.97 -12.26 -41.16
C LYS A 254 -24.69 -11.87 -41.92
N THR A 255 -24.78 -11.04 -42.95
CA THR A 255 -23.60 -10.57 -43.70
C THR A 255 -22.83 -9.45 -43.02
N ALA A 256 -23.42 -8.78 -42.02
CA ALA A 256 -22.72 -7.80 -41.19
C ALA A 256 -22.03 -8.44 -39.98
N ALA A 257 -22.57 -9.55 -39.45
CA ALA A 257 -22.02 -10.26 -38.29
C ALA A 257 -20.77 -11.13 -38.64
N SER A 258 -20.68 -11.66 -39.87
CA SER A 258 -19.55 -12.50 -40.31
C SER A 258 -18.30 -11.72 -40.72
N LEU A 259 -18.37 -10.39 -40.86
CA LEU A 259 -17.21 -9.52 -41.10
C LEU A 259 -16.40 -9.17 -39.83
N VAL A 260 -16.86 -9.61 -38.65
CA VAL A 260 -16.22 -9.32 -37.37
C VAL A 260 -15.20 -10.40 -36.95
N VAL A 261 -15.11 -11.53 -37.65
CA VAL A 261 -14.27 -12.68 -37.25
C VAL A 261 -13.02 -12.91 -38.13
N GLY A 262 -12.82 -12.14 -39.21
CA GLY A 262 -11.62 -12.24 -40.05
C GLY A 262 -10.54 -11.21 -39.72
N GLY A 263 -9.54 -11.58 -38.94
CA GLY A 263 -8.33 -10.76 -38.76
C GLY A 263 -7.61 -10.49 -40.09
N LEU A 264 -7.50 -9.20 -40.44
CA LEU A 264 -6.49 -8.54 -41.29
C LEU A 264 -5.77 -9.38 -42.36
N ALA A 265 -6.19 -9.27 -43.63
CA ALA A 265 -5.27 -9.22 -44.78
C ALA A 265 -5.95 -8.67 -46.05
N GLY A 266 -5.44 -7.55 -46.58
CA GLY A 266 -5.63 -7.17 -47.98
C GLY A 266 -6.75 -6.15 -48.27
N ALA A 267 -6.52 -4.88 -47.92
CA ALA A 267 -7.30 -3.77 -48.47
C ALA A 267 -7.02 -3.59 -49.97
N ALA A 268 -8.07 -3.55 -50.79
CA ALA A 268 -8.02 -2.86 -52.08
C ALA A 268 -9.43 -2.36 -52.47
N GLY A 269 -9.70 -1.11 -52.09
CA GLY A 269 -10.45 -0.18 -52.93
C GLY A 269 -11.97 -0.18 -52.79
N PHE A 270 -12.49 0.46 -51.75
CA PHE A 270 -13.57 1.45 -51.89
C PHE A 270 -13.30 2.58 -50.89
N GLY A 271 -13.08 3.77 -51.43
CA GLY A 271 -12.64 4.97 -50.71
C GLY A 271 -13.76 5.67 -49.96
N ASP A 272 -13.32 6.46 -49.00
CA ASP A 272 -14.06 7.46 -48.21
C ASP A 272 -14.93 6.95 -47.04
N ALA A 273 -14.24 6.48 -45.99
CA ALA A 273 -14.67 6.59 -44.60
C ALA A 273 -13.45 6.61 -43.64
N GLU A 274 -12.64 7.66 -43.71
CA GLU A 274 -11.60 7.93 -42.71
C GLU A 274 -12.22 8.51 -41.42
N LYS A 275 -11.97 7.80 -40.29
CA LYS A 275 -12.16 8.15 -38.85
C LYS A 275 -13.10 7.24 -38.05
N ILE A 276 -12.87 5.92 -38.04
CA ILE A 276 -13.20 5.07 -36.89
C ILE A 276 -12.07 4.03 -36.73
N CYS A 277 -11.07 4.34 -35.90
CA CYS A 277 -10.03 3.38 -35.52
C CYS A 277 -10.16 3.03 -34.02
N TRP A 278 -10.37 1.72 -33.79
CA TRP A 278 -9.94 0.93 -32.64
C TRP A 278 -10.49 1.27 -31.25
N GLY A 279 -11.35 0.37 -30.74
CA GLY A 279 -11.73 0.27 -29.34
C GLY A 279 -12.95 1.10 -28.95
N GLY A 280 -14.12 0.46 -28.93
CA GLY A 280 -15.26 0.97 -28.12
C GLY A 280 -16.37 1.75 -28.82
N ALA A 281 -16.41 1.86 -30.15
CA ALA A 281 -17.45 2.63 -30.85
C ALA A 281 -18.22 1.88 -31.94
N ILE A 282 -18.18 0.53 -31.93
CA ILE A 282 -18.99 -0.32 -32.83
C ILE A 282 -20.03 -1.16 -32.06
N ALA A 283 -20.09 -1.02 -30.73
CA ALA A 283 -21.16 -1.60 -29.90
C ALA A 283 -22.43 -0.73 -29.82
N GLY A 284 -22.35 0.54 -30.25
CA GLY A 284 -23.45 1.51 -30.14
C GLY A 284 -24.35 1.62 -31.37
N ALA A 285 -23.91 1.12 -32.53
CA ALA A 285 -24.68 1.19 -33.78
C ALA A 285 -25.20 -0.19 -34.25
N ILE A 286 -24.79 -1.28 -33.59
CA ILE A 286 -25.11 -2.65 -33.99
C ILE A 286 -26.24 -3.26 -33.12
N SER A 287 -26.48 -2.73 -31.92
CA SER A 287 -27.63 -3.11 -31.08
C SER A 287 -28.97 -2.55 -31.58
N TYR A 288 -28.98 -1.70 -32.61
CA TYR A 288 -30.20 -1.12 -33.17
C TYR A 288 -30.73 -1.81 -34.44
N GLY A 289 -29.89 -2.59 -35.14
CA GLY A 289 -30.26 -3.22 -36.42
C GLY A 289 -31.08 -4.50 -36.30
N ALA A 290 -30.90 -5.26 -35.20
CA ALA A 290 -31.72 -6.45 -34.92
C ALA A 290 -33.09 -6.07 -34.33
N ILE A 291 -33.14 -4.94 -33.61
CA ILE A 291 -34.38 -4.39 -33.05
C ILE A 291 -35.22 -3.77 -34.18
N SER A 292 -34.61 -3.08 -35.15
CA SER A 292 -35.37 -2.42 -36.23
C SER A 292 -36.04 -3.36 -37.22
N GLY A 293 -35.41 -4.46 -37.63
CA GLY A 293 -36.03 -5.44 -38.55
C GLY A 293 -37.22 -6.17 -37.93
N MET A 294 -37.12 -6.46 -36.62
CA MET A 294 -38.16 -7.15 -35.88
C MET A 294 -39.26 -6.20 -35.38
N ASP A 295 -38.92 -4.96 -34.99
CA ASP A 295 -39.92 -3.92 -34.71
C ASP A 295 -40.69 -3.51 -35.98
N MET A 296 -40.05 -3.54 -37.15
CA MET A 296 -40.74 -3.38 -38.45
C MET A 296 -41.75 -4.51 -38.68
N TRP A 297 -41.38 -5.77 -38.42
CA TRP A 297 -42.29 -6.92 -38.48
C TRP A 297 -43.46 -6.78 -37.49
N LEU A 298 -43.19 -6.34 -36.26
CA LEU A 298 -44.21 -6.14 -35.23
C LEU A 298 -45.14 -4.96 -35.52
N ALA A 299 -44.63 -3.92 -36.18
CA ALA A 299 -45.42 -2.78 -36.63
C ALA A 299 -46.27 -3.12 -37.86
N ASP A 300 -45.79 -4.00 -38.74
CA ASP A 300 -46.53 -4.50 -39.90
C ASP A 300 -47.70 -5.42 -39.49
N LEU A 301 -47.46 -6.31 -38.52
CA LEU A 301 -48.50 -7.15 -37.91
C LEU A 301 -49.57 -6.36 -37.15
N ALA A 302 -49.17 -5.27 -36.47
CA ALA A 302 -50.14 -4.39 -35.80
C ALA A 302 -51.04 -3.64 -36.80
N LYS A 303 -50.54 -3.33 -38.00
CA LYS A 303 -51.36 -2.79 -39.10
C LYS A 303 -52.34 -3.82 -39.66
N GLN A 304 -51.94 -5.08 -39.75
CA GLN A 304 -52.84 -6.17 -40.14
C GLN A 304 -54.03 -6.34 -39.18
N GLU A 305 -53.88 -6.03 -37.90
CA GLU A 305 -54.96 -6.08 -36.90
C GLU A 305 -56.03 -4.99 -37.13
N GLU A 306 -55.62 -3.82 -37.64
CA GLU A 306 -56.49 -2.69 -38.00
C GLU A 306 -57.26 -2.97 -39.32
N ASP A 307 -56.62 -3.58 -40.31
CA ASP A 307 -57.24 -3.97 -41.59
C ASP A 307 -58.33 -5.06 -41.42
N ASN A 308 -58.20 -5.93 -40.42
CA ASN A 308 -59.19 -6.99 -40.13
C ASN A 308 -60.58 -6.45 -39.71
N GLN A 309 -60.63 -5.24 -39.12
CA GLN A 309 -61.89 -4.60 -38.72
C GLN A 309 -62.66 -4.07 -39.94
N PHE A 310 -61.94 -3.68 -41.00
CA PHE A 310 -62.49 -3.22 -42.29
C PHE A 310 -63.08 -4.40 -43.11
N ASP A 311 -62.54 -5.61 -42.97
CA ASP A 311 -63.05 -6.83 -43.61
C ASP A 311 -64.35 -7.38 -42.98
N TYR A 312 -64.64 -7.02 -41.72
CA TYR A 312 -65.90 -7.39 -41.05
C TYR A 312 -67.12 -6.70 -41.69
N ASP A 313 -66.99 -5.42 -42.04
CA ASP A 313 -68.05 -4.63 -42.65
C ASP A 313 -68.33 -5.09 -44.10
N ARG A 314 -67.29 -5.43 -44.87
CA ARG A 314 -67.43 -6.06 -46.21
C ARG A 314 -68.15 -7.41 -46.17
N ALA A 315 -67.93 -8.22 -45.13
CA ALA A 315 -68.60 -9.52 -45.00
C ALA A 315 -70.11 -9.39 -44.75
N GLN A 316 -70.56 -8.35 -44.02
CA GLN A 316 -71.98 -8.05 -43.85
C GLN A 316 -72.62 -7.53 -45.14
N GLU A 317 -71.90 -6.71 -45.90
CA GLU A 317 -72.33 -6.21 -47.21
C GLU A 317 -72.56 -7.35 -48.20
N GLN A 318 -71.68 -8.35 -48.22
CA GLN A 318 -71.82 -9.55 -49.06
C GLN A 318 -72.98 -10.47 -48.62
N LEU A 319 -73.32 -10.52 -47.33
CA LEU A 319 -74.49 -11.23 -46.83
C LEU A 319 -75.81 -10.61 -47.36
N ASN A 320 -75.82 -9.28 -47.54
CA ASN A 320 -76.95 -8.57 -48.14
C ASN A 320 -77.04 -8.82 -49.66
N VAL A 321 -75.90 -8.93 -50.36
CA VAL A 321 -75.88 -9.35 -51.77
C VAL A 321 -76.49 -10.75 -51.96
N TRP A 322 -76.27 -11.67 -51.01
CA TRP A 322 -76.89 -13.00 -51.04
C TRP A 322 -78.43 -12.96 -50.86
N LYS A 323 -78.94 -12.05 -50.02
CA LYS A 323 -80.38 -11.80 -49.88
C LYS A 323 -81.00 -11.25 -51.18
N ASP A 324 -80.28 -10.41 -51.90
CA ASP A 324 -80.73 -9.88 -53.21
C ASP A 324 -80.69 -10.94 -54.31
N VAL A 325 -79.68 -11.81 -54.32
CA VAL A 325 -79.63 -12.97 -55.25
C VAL A 325 -80.83 -13.89 -55.00
N GLN A 326 -81.19 -14.17 -53.73
CA GLN A 326 -82.38 -14.96 -53.37
C GLN A 326 -83.70 -14.40 -53.90
N LEU A 327 -83.83 -13.07 -54.02
CA LEU A 327 -85.04 -12.42 -54.53
C LEU A 327 -85.17 -12.50 -56.07
N GLN A 328 -84.05 -12.58 -56.79
CA GLN A 328 -84.04 -12.78 -58.25
C GLN A 328 -84.27 -14.26 -58.66
N MET A 329 -84.34 -15.19 -57.70
CA MET A 329 -84.49 -16.64 -57.93
C MET A 329 -85.92 -17.10 -58.28
N ALA A 330 -86.92 -16.23 -58.15
CA ALA A 330 -88.33 -16.63 -58.29
C ALA A 330 -88.79 -16.90 -59.74
N ASP A 331 -87.93 -16.68 -60.74
CA ASP A 331 -88.32 -16.58 -62.16
C ASP A 331 -87.64 -17.60 -63.10
N ILE A 332 -87.14 -18.74 -62.58
CA ILE A 332 -86.36 -19.72 -63.37
C ILE A 332 -87.14 -21.02 -63.66
N ASP A 333 -87.12 -21.44 -64.93
CA ASP A 333 -87.78 -22.62 -65.51
C ASP A 333 -87.44 -23.97 -64.85
N ILE A 334 -88.38 -24.91 -64.89
CA ILE A 334 -88.39 -26.19 -64.12
C ILE A 334 -87.21 -27.13 -64.45
N GLN A 335 -86.70 -27.15 -65.69
CA GLN A 335 -85.54 -28.00 -66.05
C GLN A 335 -84.20 -27.49 -65.49
N ASN A 336 -84.13 -26.22 -65.08
CA ASN A 336 -82.95 -25.62 -64.47
C ASN A 336 -82.92 -25.77 -62.94
N GLN A 337 -83.98 -26.30 -62.31
CA GLN A 337 -84.11 -26.36 -60.85
C GLN A 337 -83.12 -27.32 -60.18
N GLU A 338 -82.82 -28.49 -60.76
CA GLU A 338 -81.89 -29.45 -60.14
C GLU A 338 -80.46 -28.90 -60.05
N LYS A 339 -79.94 -28.33 -61.14
CA LYS A 339 -78.61 -27.71 -61.19
C LYS A 339 -78.53 -26.41 -60.41
N PHE A 340 -79.64 -25.69 -60.30
CA PHE A 340 -79.75 -24.52 -59.45
C PHE A 340 -79.77 -24.86 -57.96
N LEU A 341 -80.42 -25.96 -57.57
CA LEU A 341 -80.36 -26.49 -56.20
C LEU A 341 -78.94 -26.97 -55.86
N GLU A 342 -78.22 -27.55 -56.82
CA GLU A 342 -76.80 -27.90 -56.70
C GLU A 342 -75.94 -26.64 -56.46
N LEU A 343 -76.08 -25.60 -57.28
CA LEU A 343 -75.42 -24.30 -57.09
C LEU A 343 -75.79 -23.67 -55.74
N GLN A 344 -77.07 -23.67 -55.37
CA GLN A 344 -77.54 -23.14 -54.09
C GLN A 344 -76.91 -23.90 -52.91
N SER A 345 -76.70 -25.22 -53.04
CA SER A 345 -76.05 -26.02 -52.01
C SER A 345 -74.56 -25.69 -51.86
N LEU A 346 -73.84 -25.43 -52.96
CA LEU A 346 -72.43 -25.03 -52.94
C LEU A 346 -72.25 -23.61 -52.40
N VAL A 347 -73.10 -22.67 -52.84
CA VAL A 347 -73.09 -21.29 -52.32
C VAL A 347 -73.45 -21.25 -50.83
N ARG A 348 -74.31 -22.14 -50.34
CA ARG A 348 -74.60 -22.28 -48.89
C ARG A 348 -73.41 -22.80 -48.08
N GLN A 349 -72.47 -23.50 -48.71
CA GLN A 349 -71.24 -23.96 -48.05
C GLN A 349 -70.17 -22.86 -47.99
N LEU A 350 -70.23 -21.85 -48.87
CA LEU A 350 -69.25 -20.75 -48.95
C LEU A 350 -68.97 -20.03 -47.61
N PRO A 351 -69.97 -19.68 -46.77
CA PRO A 351 -69.72 -19.05 -45.47
C PRO A 351 -68.91 -19.94 -44.53
N GLN A 352 -69.10 -21.27 -44.60
CA GLN A 352 -68.36 -22.21 -43.76
C GLN A 352 -66.88 -22.28 -44.14
N TYR A 353 -66.57 -22.36 -45.43
CA TYR A 353 -65.17 -22.37 -45.89
C TYR A 353 -64.47 -21.03 -45.64
N ARG A 354 -65.18 -19.89 -45.75
CA ARG A 354 -64.65 -18.57 -45.37
C ARG A 354 -64.39 -18.46 -43.87
N LEU A 355 -65.29 -19.00 -43.04
CA LEU A 355 -65.08 -19.08 -41.59
C LEU A 355 -63.85 -19.94 -41.27
N ASN A 356 -63.65 -21.06 -41.96
CA ASN A 356 -62.48 -21.92 -41.78
C ASN A 356 -61.17 -21.18 -42.10
N VAL A 357 -61.11 -20.41 -43.20
CA VAL A 357 -59.96 -19.55 -43.53
C VAL A 357 -59.70 -18.51 -42.43
N ARG A 358 -60.75 -17.85 -41.94
CA ARG A 358 -60.61 -16.87 -40.84
C ARG A 358 -60.09 -17.51 -39.56
N THR A 359 -60.67 -18.64 -39.15
CA THR A 359 -60.19 -19.38 -37.97
C THR A 359 -58.74 -19.85 -38.14
N ALA A 360 -58.33 -20.25 -39.34
CA ALA A 360 -56.92 -20.57 -39.63
C ALA A 360 -56.01 -19.33 -39.50
N LYS A 361 -56.44 -18.17 -40.01
CA LYS A 361 -55.74 -16.87 -39.86
C LYS A 361 -55.61 -16.44 -38.39
N ASP A 362 -56.69 -16.51 -37.63
CA ASP A 362 -56.69 -16.15 -36.20
C ASP A 362 -55.72 -17.06 -35.39
N ASN A 363 -55.66 -18.35 -35.76
CA ASN A 363 -54.71 -19.29 -35.18
C ASN A 363 -53.26 -18.94 -35.55
N HIS A 364 -52.99 -18.52 -36.79
CA HIS A 364 -51.67 -18.06 -37.22
C HIS A 364 -51.22 -16.79 -36.48
N LEU A 365 -52.09 -15.77 -36.39
CA LEU A 365 -51.82 -14.56 -35.61
C LEU A 365 -51.55 -14.86 -34.14
N THR A 366 -52.28 -15.81 -33.56
CA THR A 366 -52.04 -16.29 -32.19
C THR A 366 -50.65 -16.94 -32.06
N ALA A 367 -50.24 -17.76 -33.03
CA ALA A 367 -48.92 -18.40 -33.05
C ALA A 367 -47.79 -17.38 -33.24
N VAL A 368 -47.98 -16.40 -34.11
CA VAL A 368 -47.10 -15.24 -34.30
C VAL A 368 -46.92 -14.46 -32.98
N GLY A 369 -48.01 -14.21 -32.26
CA GLY A 369 -47.96 -13.56 -30.93
C GLY A 369 -47.15 -14.36 -29.91
N ARG A 370 -47.24 -15.69 -29.93
CA ARG A 370 -46.42 -16.57 -29.07
C ARG A 370 -44.94 -16.48 -29.42
N LEU A 371 -44.59 -16.55 -30.71
CA LEU A 371 -43.22 -16.39 -31.19
C LEU A 371 -42.61 -15.06 -30.76
N LYS A 372 -43.33 -13.95 -30.98
CA LYS A 372 -42.95 -12.61 -30.50
C LYS A 372 -42.65 -12.60 -29.01
N SER A 373 -43.54 -13.20 -28.21
CA SER A 373 -43.39 -13.20 -26.75
C SER A 373 -42.19 -14.04 -26.28
N ALA A 374 -41.87 -15.14 -26.96
CA ALA A 374 -40.69 -15.96 -26.67
C ALA A 374 -39.40 -15.19 -26.97
N ILE A 375 -39.31 -14.53 -28.13
CA ILE A 375 -38.11 -13.77 -28.51
C ILE A 375 -37.92 -12.54 -27.63
N GLN A 376 -38.99 -11.83 -27.29
CA GLN A 376 -38.92 -10.71 -26.35
C GLN A 376 -38.44 -11.14 -24.96
N ARG A 377 -38.82 -12.34 -24.51
CA ARG A 377 -38.29 -12.91 -23.25
C ARG A 377 -36.79 -13.18 -23.36
N GLY A 378 -36.34 -13.81 -24.43
CA GLY A 378 -34.91 -14.05 -24.68
C GLY A 378 -34.09 -12.76 -24.70
N ASN A 379 -34.55 -11.74 -25.43
CA ASN A 379 -33.86 -10.44 -25.50
C ASN A 379 -33.80 -9.72 -24.14
N ARG A 380 -34.85 -9.84 -23.31
CA ARG A 380 -34.84 -9.30 -21.94
C ARG A 380 -33.79 -10.02 -21.07
N LEU A 381 -33.71 -11.35 -21.16
CA LEU A 381 -32.71 -12.13 -20.42
C LEU A 381 -31.28 -11.76 -20.84
N ILE A 382 -31.01 -11.59 -22.13
CA ILE A 382 -29.70 -11.14 -22.63
C ILE A 382 -29.35 -9.75 -22.08
N ALA A 383 -30.29 -8.80 -22.14
CA ALA A 383 -30.08 -7.45 -21.62
C ALA A 383 -29.86 -7.43 -20.10
N GLU A 384 -30.57 -8.28 -19.36
CA GLU A 384 -30.42 -8.44 -17.92
C GLU A 384 -29.05 -9.02 -17.55
N ARG A 385 -28.64 -10.11 -18.22
CA ARG A 385 -27.31 -10.71 -18.07
C ARG A 385 -26.21 -9.69 -18.33
N ASP A 386 -26.28 -8.94 -19.42
CA ASP A 386 -25.26 -7.94 -19.78
C ASP A 386 -25.18 -6.78 -18.76
N ARG A 387 -26.33 -6.39 -18.18
CA ARG A 387 -26.38 -5.40 -17.09
C ARG A 387 -25.70 -5.94 -15.83
N ILE A 388 -26.00 -7.18 -15.44
CA ILE A 388 -25.40 -7.81 -14.26
C ILE A 388 -23.90 -8.00 -14.46
N ARG A 389 -23.46 -8.48 -15.63
CA ARG A 389 -22.02 -8.58 -15.97
C ARG A 389 -21.30 -7.25 -15.80
N LYS A 390 -21.89 -6.13 -16.26
CA LYS A 390 -21.32 -4.79 -16.04
C LYS A 390 -21.16 -4.46 -14.55
N LEU A 391 -22.21 -4.65 -13.75
CA LEU A 391 -22.18 -4.39 -12.30
C LEU A 391 -21.15 -5.29 -11.58
N ARG A 392 -21.09 -6.57 -11.93
CA ARG A 392 -20.14 -7.54 -11.36
C ARG A 392 -18.70 -7.21 -11.73
N ARG A 393 -18.44 -6.71 -12.94
CA ARG A 393 -17.10 -6.24 -13.34
C ARG A 393 -16.61 -5.07 -12.48
N ASP A 394 -17.48 -4.11 -12.18
CA ASP A 394 -17.13 -2.97 -11.33
C ASP A 394 -16.81 -3.44 -9.90
N GLN A 395 -17.63 -4.34 -9.34
CA GLN A 395 -17.39 -4.96 -8.02
C GLN A 395 -16.08 -5.78 -8.01
N LEU A 396 -15.83 -6.58 -9.05
CA LEU A 396 -14.58 -7.34 -9.19
C LEU A 396 -13.36 -6.41 -9.25
N GLN A 397 -13.49 -5.29 -9.97
CA GLN A 397 -12.44 -4.29 -10.04
C GLN A 397 -12.18 -3.71 -8.65
N GLU A 398 -13.22 -3.35 -7.89
CA GLU A 398 -13.10 -2.87 -6.50
C GLU A 398 -12.38 -3.88 -5.61
N TYR A 399 -12.74 -5.17 -5.66
CA TYR A 399 -12.05 -6.22 -4.92
C TYR A 399 -10.57 -6.33 -5.33
N ARG A 400 -10.26 -6.29 -6.64
CA ARG A 400 -8.86 -6.34 -7.12
C ARG A 400 -8.04 -5.14 -6.64
N TRP A 401 -8.62 -3.95 -6.63
CA TRP A 401 -7.96 -2.75 -6.08
C TRP A 401 -7.76 -2.86 -4.57
N GLY A 402 -8.75 -3.39 -3.84
CA GLY A 402 -8.64 -3.63 -2.41
C GLY A 402 -7.49 -4.60 -2.09
N ASP A 403 -7.39 -5.72 -2.82
CA ASP A 403 -6.33 -6.71 -2.60
C ASP A 403 -4.95 -6.12 -2.89
N LEU A 404 -4.79 -5.41 -4.01
CA LEU A 404 -3.57 -4.67 -4.33
C LEU A 404 -3.19 -3.66 -3.23
N ALA A 405 -4.18 -2.90 -2.73
CA ALA A 405 -3.97 -1.91 -1.69
C ALA A 405 -3.50 -2.55 -0.38
N TYR A 406 -4.16 -3.62 0.10
CA TYR A 406 -3.73 -4.28 1.33
C TYR A 406 -2.41 -5.01 1.20
N ARG A 407 -2.06 -5.55 0.02
CA ARG A 407 -0.71 -6.10 -0.24
C ARG A 407 0.34 -5.00 -0.11
N ASN A 408 0.08 -3.82 -0.66
CA ASN A 408 0.97 -2.67 -0.51
C ASN A 408 1.09 -2.24 0.96
N PHE A 409 -0.03 -2.10 1.67
CA PHE A 409 -0.03 -1.76 3.10
C PHE A 409 0.71 -2.78 3.95
N ARG A 410 0.53 -4.08 3.69
CA ARG A 410 1.28 -5.14 4.35
C ARG A 410 2.77 -5.03 4.08
N ASN A 411 3.17 -4.90 2.81
CA ASN A 411 4.59 -4.82 2.44
C ASN A 411 5.25 -3.58 3.07
N ASN A 412 4.56 -2.44 3.04
CA ASN A 412 5.03 -1.21 3.67
C ASN A 412 5.13 -1.35 5.20
N ALA A 413 4.14 -1.99 5.84
CA ALA A 413 4.17 -2.27 7.27
C ALA A 413 5.32 -3.19 7.66
N LEU A 414 5.58 -4.23 6.87
CA LEU A 414 6.69 -5.17 7.10
C LEU A 414 8.05 -4.50 6.91
N GLN A 415 8.20 -3.64 5.90
CA GLN A 415 9.42 -2.86 5.71
C GLN A 415 9.68 -1.92 6.91
N LYS A 416 8.64 -1.24 7.40
CA LYS A 416 8.75 -0.39 8.59
C LYS A 416 9.07 -1.21 9.83
N TYR A 417 8.43 -2.36 10.00
CA TYR A 417 8.69 -3.27 11.09
C TYR A 417 10.16 -3.69 11.13
N ASP A 418 10.76 -4.06 9.99
CA ASP A 418 12.19 -4.44 9.93
C ASP A 418 13.11 -3.29 10.36
N ALA A 419 12.80 -2.07 9.94
CA ALA A 419 13.56 -0.88 10.37
C ALA A 419 13.41 -0.60 11.88
N PHE A 420 12.21 -0.75 12.45
CA PHE A 420 11.97 -0.62 13.88
C PHE A 420 12.59 -1.75 14.69
N PHE A 421 12.58 -2.98 14.17
CA PHE A 421 13.24 -4.13 14.78
C PHE A 421 14.75 -3.91 14.84
N THR A 422 15.36 -3.46 13.74
CA THR A 422 16.79 -3.13 13.68
C THR A 422 17.15 -2.01 14.65
N LEU A 423 16.29 -0.98 14.77
CA LEU A 423 16.48 0.09 15.74
C LEU A 423 16.39 -0.43 17.18
N ALA A 424 15.39 -1.26 17.49
CA ALA A 424 15.25 -1.85 18.81
C ALA A 424 16.47 -2.72 19.16
N ALA A 425 16.93 -3.58 18.25
CA ALA A 425 18.13 -4.39 18.41
C ALA A 425 19.38 -3.54 18.71
N ARG A 426 19.52 -2.38 18.05
CA ARG A 426 20.59 -1.40 18.36
C ARG A 426 20.50 -0.88 19.79
N TYR A 427 19.30 -0.46 20.23
CA TYR A 427 19.15 0.00 21.62
C TYR A 427 19.38 -1.11 22.64
N VAL A 428 18.97 -2.36 22.37
CA VAL A 428 19.28 -3.50 23.25
C VAL A 428 20.78 -3.74 23.34
N MET A 429 21.50 -3.67 22.21
CA MET A 429 22.98 -3.74 22.20
C MET A 429 23.61 -2.61 23.02
N LEU A 430 23.11 -1.39 22.86
CA LEU A 430 23.59 -0.21 23.59
C LEU A 430 23.32 -0.35 25.09
N ALA A 431 22.17 -0.90 25.49
CA ALA A 431 21.84 -1.23 26.87
C ALA A 431 22.79 -2.30 27.43
N GLY A 432 23.07 -3.37 26.67
CA GLY A 432 24.04 -4.40 27.07
C GLY A 432 25.46 -3.85 27.26
N ARG A 433 25.88 -2.89 26.43
CA ARG A 433 27.17 -2.21 26.59
C ARG A 433 27.19 -1.23 27.76
N ALA A 434 26.09 -0.50 27.98
CA ALA A 434 25.93 0.36 29.15
C ALA A 434 25.98 -0.48 30.44
N TYR A 435 25.33 -1.65 30.46
CA TYR A 435 25.42 -2.65 31.53
C TYR A 435 26.88 -3.10 31.76
N ALA A 436 27.58 -3.50 30.69
CA ALA A 436 28.96 -3.96 30.76
C ALA A 436 29.88 -2.93 31.44
N TYR A 437 29.75 -1.68 31.03
CA TYR A 437 30.51 -0.56 31.59
C TYR A 437 30.06 -0.22 33.01
N GLU A 438 28.75 -0.24 33.27
CA GLU A 438 28.22 0.15 34.56
C GLU A 438 28.66 -0.79 35.69
N TYR A 439 28.62 -2.10 35.43
CA TYR A 439 28.97 -3.14 36.41
C TYR A 439 30.39 -3.70 36.23
N ASN A 440 31.17 -3.15 35.29
CA ASN A 440 32.49 -3.66 34.90
C ASN A 440 32.48 -5.16 34.50
N SER A 441 31.35 -5.68 34.02
CA SER A 441 31.16 -7.09 33.66
C SER A 441 31.23 -7.28 32.15
N ARG A 442 32.45 -7.16 31.61
CA ARG A 442 32.69 -7.22 30.16
C ARG A 442 32.39 -8.61 29.57
N ASP A 443 32.79 -9.66 30.28
CA ASP A 443 32.75 -11.03 29.79
C ASP A 443 31.31 -11.56 29.70
N GLN A 444 30.48 -11.29 30.71
CA GLN A 444 29.05 -11.62 30.69
C GLN A 444 28.31 -10.81 29.61
N ALA A 445 28.65 -9.53 29.47
CA ALA A 445 28.02 -8.69 28.46
C ALA A 445 28.31 -9.18 27.04
N TYR A 446 29.52 -9.65 26.72
CA TYR A 446 29.79 -10.17 25.37
C TYR A 446 28.98 -11.42 25.01
N LEU A 447 28.75 -12.31 25.97
CA LEU A 447 27.91 -13.49 25.76
C LEU A 447 26.46 -13.09 25.43
N ILE A 448 25.95 -12.06 26.11
CA ILE A 448 24.62 -11.51 25.88
C ILE A 448 24.57 -10.71 24.56
N LEU A 449 25.61 -9.95 24.23
CA LEU A 449 25.70 -9.23 22.96
C LEU A 449 25.72 -10.20 21.77
N ASP A 450 26.38 -11.36 21.89
CA ASP A 450 26.34 -12.39 20.85
C ASP A 450 24.95 -13.01 20.67
N SER A 451 24.19 -13.20 21.76
CA SER A 451 22.81 -13.69 21.64
C SER A 451 21.90 -12.69 20.92
N ILE A 452 22.06 -11.38 21.15
CA ILE A 452 21.26 -10.34 20.46
C ILE A 452 21.42 -10.43 18.92
N ASN A 453 22.64 -10.67 18.43
CA ASN A 453 22.87 -10.80 16.98
C ASN A 453 22.16 -12.01 16.37
N ARG A 454 21.86 -13.03 17.17
CA ARG A 454 21.16 -14.24 16.73
C ARG A 454 19.64 -14.05 16.75
N GLU A 455 19.14 -13.10 17.52
CA GLU A 455 17.72 -12.88 17.68
C GLU A 455 17.09 -12.25 16.43
N ARG A 456 15.94 -12.82 16.03
CA ARG A 456 15.12 -12.34 14.90
C ARG A 456 13.68 -12.01 15.31
N MET A 457 13.40 -12.06 16.61
CA MET A 457 12.06 -11.89 17.17
C MET A 457 12.08 -10.86 18.29
N LEU A 458 11.00 -10.11 18.44
CA LEU A 458 10.88 -9.10 19.51
C LEU A 458 10.77 -9.73 20.91
N GLY A 459 10.11 -10.87 21.04
CA GLY A 459 9.79 -11.48 22.32
C GLY A 459 8.58 -10.85 23.02
N ASN A 460 7.98 -11.61 23.93
CA ASN A 460 6.79 -11.22 24.68
C ASN A 460 7.18 -10.51 25.99
N PRO A 461 6.61 -9.34 26.33
CA PRO A 461 6.87 -8.70 27.63
C PRO A 461 6.25 -9.46 28.81
N VAL A 462 5.34 -10.41 28.57
CA VAL A 462 4.69 -11.22 29.62
C VAL A 462 5.14 -12.68 29.51
N GLY A 463 6.03 -13.12 30.42
CA GLY A 463 6.49 -14.51 30.54
C GLY A 463 7.97 -14.74 30.19
N SER A 464 8.44 -16.00 30.37
CA SER A 464 9.80 -16.43 29.98
C SER A 464 9.95 -16.28 28.47
N SER A 465 10.69 -15.25 28.06
CA SER A 465 10.64 -14.70 26.72
C SER A 465 11.94 -14.98 25.98
N GLY A 466 11.85 -15.66 24.83
CA GLY A 466 12.90 -15.59 23.81
C GLY A 466 12.81 -14.26 23.05
N GLY A 467 13.75 -13.98 22.16
CA GLY A 467 13.79 -12.71 21.42
C GLY A 467 14.48 -11.58 22.18
N LEU A 468 14.46 -10.38 21.59
CA LEU A 468 15.12 -9.18 22.14
C LEU A 468 14.63 -8.81 23.56
N GLN A 469 13.36 -9.05 23.87
CA GLN A 469 12.81 -8.83 25.21
C GLN A 469 13.44 -9.76 26.26
N GLY A 470 13.69 -11.01 25.88
CA GLY A 470 14.36 -12.00 26.73
C GLY A 470 15.73 -11.53 27.16
N VAL A 471 16.50 -11.02 26.20
CA VAL A 471 17.82 -10.45 26.45
C VAL A 471 17.76 -9.28 27.45
N ILE A 472 16.77 -8.38 27.33
CA ILE A 472 16.60 -7.30 28.32
C ILE A 472 16.27 -7.87 29.70
N THR A 473 15.37 -8.84 29.77
CA THR A 473 15.00 -9.48 31.04
C THR A 473 16.20 -10.18 31.69
N ASP A 474 17.04 -10.84 30.90
CA ASP A 474 18.28 -11.44 31.38
C ASP A 474 19.25 -10.37 31.90
N LEU A 475 19.43 -9.27 31.18
CA LEU A 475 20.24 -8.12 31.64
C LEU A 475 19.69 -7.53 32.95
N ASP A 476 18.37 -7.43 33.10
CA ASP A 476 17.74 -6.97 34.33
C ASP A 476 17.94 -7.95 35.49
N ASN A 477 17.86 -9.25 35.24
CA ASN A 477 18.16 -10.28 36.24
C ASN A 477 19.63 -10.21 36.69
N PHE A 478 20.57 -10.07 35.74
CA PHE A 478 21.99 -9.90 36.08
C PHE A 478 22.27 -8.57 36.79
N ALA A 479 21.58 -7.50 36.40
CA ALA A 479 21.65 -6.24 37.13
C ALA A 479 21.16 -6.39 38.56
N GLN A 480 20.07 -7.13 38.80
CA GLN A 480 19.58 -7.40 40.15
C GLN A 480 20.55 -8.24 40.99
N VAL A 481 21.15 -9.29 40.41
CA VAL A 481 22.15 -10.13 41.10
C VAL A 481 23.39 -9.31 41.47
N ASN A 482 23.85 -8.42 40.59
CA ASN A 482 24.96 -7.51 40.91
C ASN A 482 24.55 -6.37 41.85
N LYS A 483 23.25 -6.15 42.06
CA LYS A 483 22.64 -5.16 42.97
C LYS A 483 22.14 -5.78 44.27
N PHE A 484 22.94 -6.53 45.02
CA PHE A 484 22.61 -6.80 46.43
C PHE A 484 22.76 -5.53 47.31
N ASN A 485 21.87 -4.57 47.04
CA ASN A 485 21.36 -3.49 47.88
C ASN A 485 22.23 -2.24 48.14
N THR A 486 22.62 -1.52 47.08
CA THR A 486 23.06 -0.12 47.20
C THR A 486 22.32 0.76 46.18
N PRO A 487 21.40 1.66 46.62
CA PRO A 487 20.98 2.75 45.74
C PRO A 487 22.20 3.58 45.36
N LEU A 488 22.17 4.29 44.23
CA LEU A 488 23.20 5.24 43.81
C LEU A 488 23.73 6.00 45.04
N THR A 489 24.95 5.65 45.48
CA THR A 489 25.53 6.25 46.68
C THR A 489 26.29 7.49 46.26
N SER A 490 25.99 8.62 46.91
CA SER A 490 26.86 9.78 46.78
C SER A 490 28.18 9.45 47.45
N VAL A 491 29.27 9.49 46.69
CA VAL A 491 30.63 9.29 47.20
C VAL A 491 31.16 10.60 47.84
N GLY A 492 30.28 11.60 47.96
CA GLY A 492 30.58 12.92 48.48
C GLY A 492 31.23 13.83 47.44
N GLN A 493 31.41 15.09 47.84
CA GLN A 493 32.16 16.08 47.09
C GLN A 493 33.63 15.98 47.48
N ARG A 494 34.52 15.86 46.49
CA ARG A 494 35.97 15.91 46.70
C ARG A 494 36.57 17.01 45.85
N SER A 495 37.61 17.67 46.36
CA SER A 495 38.33 18.72 45.67
C SER A 495 39.79 18.33 45.51
N PHE A 496 40.30 18.42 44.28
CA PHE A 496 41.65 18.03 43.91
C PHE A 496 42.42 19.26 43.44
N SER A 497 43.47 19.62 44.16
CA SER A 497 44.34 20.74 43.83
C SER A 497 45.46 20.29 42.88
N LEU A 498 45.63 20.98 41.75
CA LEU A 498 46.77 20.75 40.85
C LEU A 498 48.09 21.20 41.51
N ARG A 499 48.05 22.21 42.38
CA ARG A 499 49.26 22.65 43.10
C ARG A 499 49.71 21.62 44.14
N THR A 500 48.83 21.27 45.06
CA THR A 500 49.21 20.45 46.22
C THR A 500 49.23 18.97 45.85
N HIS A 501 48.15 18.44 45.26
CA HIS A 501 48.03 17.00 45.05
C HIS A 501 48.77 16.51 43.80
N MET A 502 48.83 17.30 42.72
CA MET A 502 49.56 16.92 41.50
C MET A 502 51.05 17.29 41.58
N LEU A 503 51.40 18.50 42.02
CA LEU A 503 52.79 19.00 42.00
C LEU A 503 53.52 18.95 43.36
N GLY A 504 52.79 18.75 44.48
CA GLY A 504 53.41 18.70 45.81
C GLY A 504 53.99 20.05 46.26
N LEU A 505 53.44 21.16 45.77
CA LEU A 505 53.97 22.50 46.08
C LEU A 505 53.34 23.07 47.36
N PRO A 506 54.15 23.63 48.29
CA PRO A 506 53.64 24.25 49.51
C PRO A 506 52.81 25.50 49.22
N GLY A 507 51.95 25.91 50.17
CA GLY A 507 51.02 27.06 50.12
C GLY A 507 51.65 28.46 50.21
N ASP A 508 52.96 28.58 50.07
CA ASP A 508 53.73 29.82 50.25
C ASP A 508 53.99 30.55 48.91
N SER A 509 54.62 31.74 48.98
CA SER A 509 54.98 32.55 47.82
C SER A 509 55.97 31.84 46.88
N THR A 510 56.87 31.02 47.42
CA THR A 510 57.79 30.17 46.63
C THR A 510 57.03 29.12 45.82
N GLY A 511 56.04 28.48 46.44
CA GLY A 511 55.13 27.55 45.77
C GLY A 511 54.28 28.23 44.71
N ASN A 512 53.77 29.44 44.96
CA ASN A 512 53.05 30.25 43.97
C ASN A 512 53.91 30.49 42.72
N LEU A 513 55.17 30.91 42.90
CA LEU A 513 56.09 31.15 41.80
C LEU A 513 56.36 29.87 40.97
N LYS A 514 56.60 28.74 41.65
CA LYS A 514 56.81 27.44 40.98
C LYS A 514 55.57 26.96 40.23
N PHE A 515 54.38 27.17 40.79
CA PHE A 515 53.11 26.83 40.15
C PHE A 515 52.87 27.66 38.89
N ARG A 516 53.09 28.98 38.97
CA ARG A 516 52.99 29.89 37.82
C ARG A 516 53.99 29.53 36.72
N GLY A 517 55.24 29.25 37.07
CA GLY A 517 56.25 28.76 36.12
C GLY A 517 55.96 27.36 35.56
N PHE A 518 55.15 26.53 36.24
CA PHE A 518 54.60 25.31 35.65
C PHE A 518 53.56 25.64 34.58
N LEU A 519 52.59 26.51 34.87
CA LEU A 519 51.55 26.91 33.90
C LEU A 519 52.14 27.59 32.65
N GLU A 520 53.17 28.43 32.81
CA GLU A 520 53.86 29.07 31.68
C GLU A 520 54.49 28.05 30.73
N ARG A 521 55.06 26.95 31.26
CA ARG A 521 55.62 25.86 30.47
C ARG A 521 54.57 25.05 29.71
N GLN A 522 53.32 25.10 30.14
CA GLN A 522 52.18 24.41 29.52
C GLN A 522 51.47 25.26 28.45
N ILE A 523 52.02 26.41 28.05
CA ILE A 523 51.44 27.24 26.99
C ILE A 523 51.75 26.64 25.61
N VAL A 524 50.70 26.26 24.89
CA VAL A 524 50.75 25.89 23.47
C VAL A 524 50.42 27.12 22.62
N GLN A 525 51.13 27.32 21.51
CA GLN A 525 50.98 28.51 20.66
C GLN A 525 49.70 28.49 19.82
N ASN A 526 49.34 27.33 19.26
CA ASN A 526 48.20 27.17 18.38
C ASN A 526 47.30 26.05 18.89
N LEU A 527 46.19 26.41 19.52
CA LEU A 527 45.23 25.43 20.04
C LEU A 527 44.53 24.61 18.93
N GLN A 528 44.30 25.23 17.78
CA GLN A 528 43.51 24.67 16.68
C GLN A 528 44.24 23.57 15.90
N GLU A 529 45.57 23.58 15.91
CA GLU A 529 46.40 22.62 15.17
C GLU A 529 46.56 21.29 15.92
N LEU A 530 46.11 21.24 17.19
CA LEU A 530 46.21 20.03 18.00
C LEU A 530 45.14 19.00 17.59
N PRO A 531 45.52 17.77 17.22
CA PRO A 531 44.55 16.71 16.85
C PRO A 531 43.52 16.44 17.94
N ALA A 532 43.96 16.41 19.20
CA ALA A 532 43.10 16.19 20.35
C ALA A 532 41.94 17.20 20.46
N MET A 533 42.16 18.45 20.05
CA MET A 533 41.13 19.49 20.06
C MET A 533 40.17 19.36 18.87
N GLN A 534 40.66 18.99 17.69
CA GLN A 534 39.83 18.85 16.49
C GLN A 534 38.86 17.65 16.58
N ASP A 535 39.33 16.56 17.19
CA ASP A 535 38.58 15.32 17.29
C ASP A 535 37.53 15.38 18.41
N PHE A 536 37.93 15.87 19.59
CA PHE A 536 37.13 15.75 20.81
C PHE A 536 36.48 17.06 21.30
N ALA A 537 36.95 18.25 20.90
CA ALA A 537 36.39 19.52 21.38
C ALA A 537 35.53 20.22 20.32
N GLN A 538 34.51 20.97 20.76
CA GLN A 538 33.74 21.85 19.90
C GLN A 538 34.49 23.17 19.70
N VAL A 539 35.50 23.16 18.83
CA VAL A 539 36.34 24.32 18.56
C VAL A 539 35.65 25.27 17.57
N SER A 540 35.40 26.51 17.99
CA SER A 540 35.09 27.65 17.11
C SER A 540 36.34 28.45 16.76
N VAL A 541 36.55 28.73 15.47
CA VAL A 541 37.72 29.49 14.97
C VAL A 541 37.76 30.91 15.54
N ALA A 542 36.60 31.54 15.78
CA ALA A 542 36.53 32.89 16.31
C ALA A 542 36.90 32.98 17.81
N ALA A 543 36.48 31.99 18.60
CA ALA A 543 36.62 31.99 20.05
C ALA A 543 37.89 31.28 20.55
N HIS A 544 38.44 30.33 19.79
CA HIS A 544 39.49 29.42 20.26
C HIS A 544 40.78 29.51 19.43
N HIS A 545 41.13 30.71 18.97
CA HIS A 545 42.34 30.97 18.21
C HIS A 545 43.52 31.36 19.10
N GLY A 546 44.74 31.01 18.68
CA GLY A 546 45.97 31.45 19.33
C GLY A 546 46.37 30.64 20.57
N PRO A 547 47.23 31.21 21.44
CA PRO A 547 47.82 30.48 22.54
C PRO A 547 46.83 30.07 23.63
N ALA A 548 47.09 28.93 24.27
CA ALA A 548 46.29 28.37 25.35
C ALA A 548 47.17 27.60 26.35
N ILE A 549 46.73 27.50 27.61
CA ILE A 549 47.37 26.64 28.61
C ILE A 549 46.74 25.25 28.52
N MET A 550 47.57 24.21 28.43
CA MET A 550 47.14 22.82 28.30
C MET A 550 47.82 21.96 29.35
N VAL A 551 47.06 21.54 30.37
CA VAL A 551 47.57 20.72 31.46
C VAL A 551 47.08 19.28 31.28
N PRO A 552 47.94 18.35 30.82
CA PRO A 552 47.64 16.93 30.86
C PRO A 552 47.85 16.39 32.27
N PHE A 553 46.94 15.54 32.74
CA PHE A 553 47.11 14.78 33.98
C PHE A 553 46.43 13.42 33.85
N PHE A 554 46.80 12.45 34.68
CA PHE A 554 46.12 11.16 34.75
C PHE A 554 45.46 11.01 36.12
N SER A 555 44.49 10.11 36.23
CA SER A 555 43.92 9.73 37.52
C SER A 555 44.02 8.23 37.76
N GLU A 556 44.44 7.84 38.97
CA GLU A 556 44.82 6.46 39.29
C GLU A 556 44.00 5.85 40.43
N VAL A 557 43.59 4.59 40.25
CA VAL A 557 42.80 3.80 41.23
C VAL A 557 43.66 3.18 42.34
N ALA A 558 44.99 3.23 42.25
CA ALA A 558 45.92 2.38 43.00
C ALA A 558 46.21 2.79 44.46
N GLY A 559 45.22 3.33 45.20
CA GLY A 559 45.37 3.65 46.64
C GLY A 559 46.31 4.82 46.97
N ASN A 560 46.98 5.38 45.97
CA ASN A 560 47.70 6.65 46.02
C ASN A 560 46.72 7.84 46.07
N ASN A 561 47.19 9.07 45.89
CA ASN A 561 46.29 10.20 45.70
C ASN A 561 45.61 10.18 44.32
N PHE A 562 44.64 11.06 44.08
CA PHE A 562 43.88 11.10 42.81
C PHE A 562 44.76 11.18 41.55
N PHE A 563 45.93 11.82 41.62
CA PHE A 563 46.86 11.99 40.50
C PHE A 563 47.94 10.89 40.43
N GLY A 564 47.85 9.84 41.26
CA GLY A 564 48.81 8.74 41.32
C GLY A 564 50.09 9.02 42.13
N ASN A 565 50.21 10.18 42.77
CA ASN A 565 51.32 10.46 43.68
C ASN A 565 51.05 9.83 45.06
N GLY A 566 52.10 9.38 45.75
CA GLY A 566 51.97 8.77 47.07
C GLY A 566 51.25 9.69 48.09
N PRO A 567 50.58 9.13 49.10
CA PRO A 567 49.77 9.90 50.06
C PRO A 567 50.59 10.76 51.03
N ASP A 568 51.90 10.53 51.09
CA ASP A 568 52.82 11.26 51.96
C ASP A 568 52.90 12.75 51.63
N ALA A 569 53.32 13.55 52.62
CA ALA A 569 53.68 14.93 52.37
C ALA A 569 54.78 14.99 51.29
N PRO A 570 54.69 15.88 50.30
CA PRO A 570 53.85 17.08 50.22
C PRO A 570 52.50 16.91 49.48
N TYR A 571 52.16 15.72 48.99
CA TYR A 571 51.05 15.52 48.04
C TYR A 571 49.69 15.31 48.72
N GLY A 572 49.66 14.77 49.94
CA GLY A 572 48.44 14.52 50.70
C GLY A 572 47.58 13.37 50.16
N GLY A 573 46.65 12.87 50.98
CA GLY A 573 45.87 11.65 50.72
C GLY A 573 44.46 11.87 50.14
N ALA A 574 44.20 12.95 49.41
CA ALA A 574 42.88 13.19 48.84
C ALA A 574 42.57 12.21 47.70
N ASN A 575 41.69 11.24 47.97
CA ASN A 575 41.25 10.26 46.97
C ASN A 575 39.76 9.88 47.16
N PHE A 576 39.15 9.29 46.13
CA PHE A 576 37.88 8.59 46.22
C PHE A 576 38.10 7.13 46.70
N PRO A 577 37.07 6.45 47.23
CA PRO A 577 37.16 5.04 47.61
C PRO A 577 37.54 4.16 46.42
N VAL A 578 38.59 3.36 46.59
CA VAL A 578 39.15 2.48 45.55
C VAL A 578 38.43 1.13 45.44
N SER A 579 37.53 0.84 46.38
CA SER A 579 36.69 -0.37 46.41
C SER A 579 35.39 -0.22 45.63
N LEU A 580 35.08 0.99 45.13
CA LEU A 580 33.84 1.30 44.44
C LEU A 580 34.12 1.65 42.98
N ASN A 581 33.16 1.32 42.10
CA ASN A 581 33.15 1.81 40.72
C ASN A 581 32.65 3.25 40.70
N THR A 582 33.55 4.20 40.98
CA THR A 582 33.24 5.63 41.11
C THR A 582 33.14 6.31 39.74
N LYS A 583 31.97 6.87 39.45
CA LYS A 583 31.66 7.62 38.22
C LYS A 583 31.32 9.06 38.54
N LEU A 584 31.62 9.98 37.63
CA LEU A 584 31.31 11.39 37.77
C LEU A 584 29.81 11.62 37.62
N ARG A 585 29.22 12.38 38.55
CA ARG A 585 27.88 12.96 38.38
C ARG A 585 28.02 14.36 37.82
N ASN A 586 28.72 15.20 38.58
CA ASN A 586 28.98 16.58 38.24
C ASN A 586 30.43 16.92 38.56
N PHE A 587 30.96 17.95 37.90
CA PHE A 587 32.25 18.53 38.19
C PHE A 587 32.18 20.05 38.18
N ALA A 588 33.15 20.69 38.81
CA ALA A 588 33.36 22.13 38.78
C ALA A 588 34.86 22.40 38.80
N ILE A 589 35.29 23.48 38.19
CA ILE A 589 36.69 23.92 38.22
C ILE A 589 36.72 25.26 38.94
N ARG A 590 37.57 25.38 39.97
CA ARG A 590 37.72 26.59 40.78
C ARG A 590 39.15 27.10 40.66
N LEU A 591 39.28 28.36 40.26
CA LEU A 591 40.56 29.05 40.09
C LEU A 591 40.79 29.97 41.29
N GLN A 592 41.90 29.79 42.03
CA GLN A 592 42.19 30.58 43.22
C GLN A 592 43.28 31.62 42.95
N GLY A 593 43.14 32.80 43.55
CA GLY A 593 44.14 33.87 43.47
C GLY A 593 44.26 34.53 42.11
N VAL A 594 43.25 34.43 41.24
CA VAL A 594 43.24 35.12 39.95
C VAL A 594 42.86 36.59 40.17
N ASP A 595 43.64 37.49 39.57
CA ASP A 595 43.35 38.93 39.51
C ASP A 595 42.28 39.21 38.45
N ALA A 596 41.02 39.17 38.85
CA ALA A 596 39.86 39.33 37.96
C ALA A 596 39.80 40.72 37.31
N ASP A 597 40.17 41.76 38.07
CA ASP A 597 40.18 43.16 37.60
C ASP A 597 41.19 43.35 36.46
N ALA A 598 42.39 42.78 36.58
CA ALA A 598 43.42 42.85 35.55
C ALA A 598 43.03 42.16 34.23
N LEU A 599 42.15 41.16 34.30
CA LEU A 599 41.62 40.42 33.16
C LEU A 599 40.36 41.07 32.57
N GLY A 600 39.83 42.11 33.22
CA GLY A 600 38.58 42.76 32.81
C GLY A 600 37.35 41.86 32.99
N ILE A 601 37.40 40.93 33.93
CA ILE A 601 36.31 40.02 34.25
C ILE A 601 35.43 40.68 35.31
N ASP A 602 34.11 40.67 35.11
CA ASP A 602 33.15 41.18 36.07
C ASP A 602 33.17 40.32 37.35
N PRO A 603 33.40 40.90 38.54
CA PRO A 603 33.43 40.16 39.80
C PRO A 603 32.09 39.47 40.14
N ASP A 604 30.96 39.96 39.62
CA ASP A 604 29.64 39.33 39.81
C ASP A 604 29.43 38.10 38.89
N ASN A 605 30.20 37.99 37.79
CA ASN A 605 30.16 36.90 36.82
C ASN A 605 31.59 36.39 36.50
N ALA A 606 32.31 35.98 37.54
CA ALA A 606 33.73 35.64 37.45
C ALA A 606 33.99 34.23 36.89
N TYR A 607 33.66 34.02 35.61
CA TYR A 607 33.85 32.76 34.88
C TYR A 607 34.99 32.83 33.86
N VAL A 608 35.62 31.68 33.64
CA VAL A 608 36.66 31.45 32.63
C VAL A 608 36.23 30.25 31.79
N SER A 609 36.17 30.38 30.47
CA SER A 609 35.93 29.26 29.57
C SER A 609 37.11 28.30 29.60
N VAL A 610 36.83 27.02 29.83
CA VAL A 610 37.81 25.94 29.96
C VAL A 610 37.27 24.66 29.32
N PHE A 611 38.13 23.86 28.70
CA PHE A 611 37.78 22.50 28.30
C PHE A 611 38.36 21.50 29.30
N LEU A 612 37.54 20.58 29.78
CA LEU A 612 37.98 19.40 30.52
C LEU A 612 37.58 18.15 29.74
N MET A 613 38.57 17.45 29.19
CA MET A 613 38.32 16.32 28.30
C MET A 613 38.98 15.03 28.79
N PRO A 614 38.23 13.91 28.80
CA PRO A 614 38.80 12.59 29.00
C PRO A 614 39.34 12.03 27.67
N LEU A 615 40.63 12.19 27.39
CA LEU A 615 41.25 11.69 26.15
C LEU A 615 41.73 10.23 26.24
N GLY A 616 41.95 9.74 27.46
CA GLY A 616 42.42 8.39 27.73
C GLY A 616 41.30 7.33 27.79
N GLN A 617 41.67 6.14 28.25
CA GLN A 617 40.75 5.07 28.57
C GLN A 617 40.22 5.24 29.99
N SER A 618 38.90 5.15 30.14
CA SER A 618 38.26 5.15 31.46
C SER A 618 38.63 3.86 32.18
N VAL A 619 39.15 3.97 33.40
CA VAL A 619 39.57 2.82 34.19
C VAL A 619 38.46 2.51 35.18
N LEU A 620 38.03 1.26 35.25
CA LEU A 620 37.03 0.78 36.19
C LEU A 620 37.62 -0.34 37.02
N ARG A 621 37.12 -0.46 38.24
CA ARG A 621 37.38 -1.62 39.09
C ARG A 621 36.10 -2.37 39.36
N GLU A 622 36.19 -3.69 39.39
CA GLU A 622 35.06 -4.53 39.71
C GLU A 622 34.64 -4.28 41.16
N ASN A 623 33.35 -4.03 41.37
CA ASN A 623 32.77 -3.93 42.70
C ASN A 623 32.63 -5.35 43.25
N THR A 624 33.68 -5.86 43.88
CA THR A 624 33.66 -7.15 44.55
C THR A 624 33.80 -6.92 46.05
N ASN A 625 33.06 -7.69 46.84
CA ASN A 625 33.27 -7.85 48.28
C ASN A 625 34.58 -8.62 48.59
N ALA A 626 35.56 -8.60 47.68
CA ALA A 626 36.80 -9.31 47.82
C ALA A 626 37.61 -8.70 48.99
N PRO A 627 38.14 -9.54 49.91
CA PRO A 627 38.75 -9.08 51.14
C PRO A 627 40.07 -8.32 50.94
N THR A 628 40.68 -8.38 49.75
CA THR A 628 41.96 -7.72 49.45
C THR A 628 41.92 -6.92 48.14
N VAL A 629 42.56 -5.75 48.18
CA VAL A 629 42.69 -4.81 47.06
C VAL A 629 43.66 -5.35 45.99
N GLU A 630 44.37 -6.45 46.22
CA GLU A 630 45.39 -6.97 45.29
C GLU A 630 44.82 -8.00 44.30
N GLU A 631 43.65 -8.58 44.58
CA GLU A 631 43.07 -9.66 43.76
C GLU A 631 42.29 -9.17 42.53
N ASN A 632 41.94 -7.87 42.45
CA ASN A 632 41.17 -7.31 41.34
C ASN A 632 41.95 -6.26 40.55
N GLU A 633 42.39 -6.64 39.36
CA GLU A 633 43.09 -5.73 38.45
C GLU A 633 42.12 -4.67 37.89
N PRO A 634 42.53 -3.39 37.84
CA PRO A 634 41.77 -2.35 37.17
C PRO A 634 41.64 -2.66 35.68
N ARG A 635 40.42 -2.52 35.13
CA ARG A 635 40.13 -2.75 33.71
C ARG A 635 39.97 -1.42 32.99
N ALA A 636 40.65 -1.27 31.85
CA ALA A 636 40.53 -0.09 31.01
C ALA A 636 39.43 -0.25 29.95
N TRP A 637 38.66 0.82 29.75
CA TRP A 637 37.54 0.91 28.83
C TRP A 637 37.79 2.04 27.83
N SER A 638 37.70 1.72 26.54
CA SER A 638 37.64 2.74 25.49
C SER A 638 36.21 3.25 25.42
N VAL A 639 36.02 4.52 25.79
CA VAL A 639 34.69 5.11 25.92
C VAL A 639 34.58 6.32 25.00
N VAL A 640 33.59 6.30 24.13
CA VAL A 640 33.31 7.36 23.15
C VAL A 640 31.93 7.91 23.43
N ASP A 641 31.83 9.22 23.64
CA ASP A 641 30.52 9.83 23.83
C ASP A 641 29.79 9.90 22.50
N GLN A 642 28.56 9.40 22.46
CA GLN A 642 27.68 9.45 21.30
C GLN A 642 26.32 9.92 21.74
N TRP A 643 25.71 10.79 20.95
CA TRP A 643 24.36 11.23 21.22
C TRP A 643 23.38 10.10 20.91
N LEU A 644 22.64 9.66 21.92
CA LEU A 644 21.54 8.72 21.76
C LEU A 644 20.28 9.54 21.47
N PRO A 645 19.71 9.50 20.25
CA PRO A 645 18.39 10.07 20.04
C PRO A 645 17.40 9.31 20.92
N ALA A 646 16.38 10.01 21.40
CA ALA A 646 15.26 9.32 21.99
C ALA A 646 14.57 8.47 20.89
N PRO A 647 14.16 7.23 21.19
CA PRO A 647 13.36 6.47 20.24
C PRO A 647 12.10 7.30 19.90
N PRO A 648 11.70 7.38 18.63
CA PRO A 648 10.53 8.15 18.25
C PRO A 648 9.31 7.66 19.00
N LEU A 649 8.44 8.56 19.46
CA LEU A 649 7.12 8.15 19.90
C LEU A 649 6.33 7.77 18.64
N VAL A 650 6.14 6.47 18.45
CA VAL A 650 5.28 5.96 17.40
C VAL A 650 3.88 5.93 17.98
N SER A 651 2.98 6.68 17.35
CA SER A 651 1.56 6.40 17.44
C SER A 651 1.06 6.23 16.02
N VAL A 652 0.03 5.41 15.83
CA VAL A 652 -0.61 5.17 14.52
C VAL A 652 -1.14 6.46 13.87
N GLN A 653 -1.36 7.50 14.69
CA GLN A 653 -1.79 8.83 14.27
C GLN A 653 -0.63 9.74 13.83
N ASN A 654 0.62 9.33 14.04
CA ASN A 654 1.77 10.14 13.64
C ASN A 654 1.88 10.15 12.10
N PRO A 655 1.69 11.31 11.43
CA PRO A 655 1.73 11.40 9.97
C PRO A 655 3.06 10.94 9.38
N ALA A 656 4.15 11.08 10.15
CA ALA A 656 5.48 10.65 9.74
C ALA A 656 5.55 9.13 9.53
N VAL A 657 4.83 8.34 10.35
CA VAL A 657 4.82 6.88 10.24
C VAL A 657 3.95 6.42 9.06
N GLN A 658 3.07 7.27 8.54
CA GLN A 658 2.26 6.98 7.35
C GLN A 658 3.03 7.21 6.05
N ASP A 659 4.12 7.99 6.06
CA ASP A 659 4.95 8.20 4.88
C ASP A 659 5.62 6.89 4.42
N ARG A 660 5.63 6.65 3.10
CA ARG A 660 6.26 5.48 2.48
C ARG A 660 7.78 5.51 2.69
N TYR A 661 8.39 6.69 2.72
CA TYR A 661 9.84 6.86 2.84
C TYR A 661 10.33 7.00 4.28
N PHE A 662 9.43 6.83 5.26
CA PHE A 662 9.80 6.92 6.66
C PHE A 662 10.73 5.79 7.05
N SER A 663 11.98 6.16 7.36
CA SER A 663 12.93 5.29 8.02
C SER A 663 13.13 5.84 9.43
N PRO A 664 12.81 5.08 10.49
CA PRO A 664 13.01 5.52 11.86
C PRO A 664 14.44 6.03 12.09
N TRP A 665 15.44 5.39 11.47
CA TRP A 665 16.83 5.79 11.59
C TRP A 665 17.14 7.15 10.97
N VAL A 666 16.76 7.34 9.70
CA VAL A 666 17.09 8.56 8.96
C VAL A 666 16.19 9.70 9.41
N SER A 667 14.89 9.46 9.49
CA SER A 667 13.88 10.49 9.76
C SER A 667 13.95 11.06 11.18
N THR A 668 14.37 10.29 12.19
CA THR A 668 14.56 10.82 13.55
C THR A 668 15.96 11.39 13.79
N ALA A 669 16.99 10.88 13.11
CA ALA A 669 18.34 11.45 13.19
C ALA A 669 18.46 12.80 12.46
N ASN A 670 17.68 13.02 11.38
CA ASN A 670 17.78 14.23 10.56
C ASN A 670 17.22 15.49 11.21
N SER A 671 16.45 15.39 12.31
CA SER A 671 15.84 16.56 12.95
C SER A 671 16.86 17.50 13.61
N GLY A 672 18.13 17.10 13.72
CA GLY A 672 19.21 17.94 14.26
C GLY A 672 20.58 17.76 13.63
N GLY A 673 20.72 17.04 12.51
CA GLY A 673 22.01 16.81 11.83
C GLY A 673 23.01 15.94 12.60
N ASN A 674 22.58 15.30 13.70
CA ASN A 674 23.45 14.49 14.56
C ASN A 674 23.29 13.00 14.25
N TYR A 675 24.28 12.46 13.56
CA TYR A 675 24.36 11.02 13.28
C TYR A 675 24.75 10.27 14.56
N LEU A 676 24.13 9.12 14.80
CA LEU A 676 24.49 8.20 15.90
C LEU A 676 25.96 7.71 15.85
N ASN A 677 26.63 7.89 14.71
CA ASN A 677 28.05 7.55 14.53
C ASN A 677 29.00 8.72 14.82
N ALA A 678 28.49 9.94 15.02
CA ALA A 678 29.32 11.10 15.32
C ALA A 678 29.71 11.10 16.80
N ILE A 679 31.01 11.27 17.05
CA ILE A 679 31.53 11.49 18.41
C ILE A 679 30.96 12.81 18.91
N LYS A 680 30.33 12.79 20.09
CA LYS A 680 29.90 13.99 20.80
C LYS A 680 31.17 14.74 21.20
N ARG A 681 31.36 15.91 20.61
CA ARG A 681 32.44 16.82 20.97
C ARG A 681 32.11 17.56 22.26
N PHE A 682 33.09 17.68 23.16
CA PHE A 682 32.97 18.40 24.43
C PHE A 682 32.85 19.90 24.18
N ARG A 683 31.94 20.55 24.92
CA ARG A 683 31.75 21.99 24.85
C ARG A 683 32.74 22.69 25.77
N GLU A 684 32.87 23.99 25.56
CA GLU A 684 33.53 24.82 26.57
C GLU A 684 32.69 24.83 27.85
N THR A 685 33.36 24.76 28.98
CA THR A 685 32.75 24.71 30.32
C THR A 685 33.24 25.89 31.12
N GLU A 686 32.39 26.43 31.99
CA GLU A 686 32.72 27.59 32.80
C GLU A 686 33.45 27.15 34.08
N ALA A 687 34.68 27.62 34.25
CA ALA A 687 35.45 27.53 35.48
C ALA A 687 35.24 28.81 36.31
N GLN A 688 34.99 28.67 37.60
CA GLN A 688 34.67 29.78 38.49
C GLN A 688 35.93 30.31 39.18
N ILE A 689 36.12 31.63 39.20
CA ILE A 689 37.15 32.27 40.02
C ILE A 689 36.67 32.33 41.47
N ASP A 690 37.54 31.97 42.40
CA ASP A 690 37.25 31.95 43.82
C ASP A 690 37.18 33.35 44.42
N LEU A 691 35.98 33.94 44.39
CA LEU A 691 35.66 35.22 45.03
C LEU A 691 34.69 35.04 46.23
N GLY A 692 34.64 33.83 46.81
CA GLY A 692 33.72 33.50 47.93
C GLY A 692 32.31 33.06 47.52
N GLN A 693 32.04 32.93 46.22
CA GLN A 693 30.76 32.48 45.66
C GLN A 693 30.51 30.97 45.87
N PRO A 694 29.24 30.50 45.87
CA PRO A 694 28.91 29.07 45.90
C PRO A 694 29.39 28.38 44.62
N ILE A 695 29.76 27.10 44.74
CA ILE A 695 30.27 26.30 43.62
C ILE A 695 29.13 25.95 42.68
N GLU A 696 29.27 26.32 41.41
CA GLU A 696 28.36 25.87 40.35
C GLU A 696 28.87 24.57 39.71
N PHE A 697 27.99 23.57 39.61
CA PHE A 697 28.32 22.24 39.11
C PHE A 697 27.84 22.05 37.67
N LYS A 698 28.71 21.49 36.83
CA LYS A 698 28.43 21.14 35.42
C LYS A 698 28.35 19.61 35.26
N SER A 699 27.55 19.15 34.31
CA SER A 699 27.17 17.74 34.16
C SER A 699 27.64 17.07 32.87
N GLU A 700 28.51 17.73 32.09
CA GLU A 700 28.90 17.25 30.76
C GLU A 700 29.65 15.91 30.75
N LEU A 701 30.34 15.60 31.86
CA LEU A 701 31.11 14.38 32.07
C LEU A 701 30.34 13.33 32.89
N ALA A 702 29.02 13.48 33.03
CA ALA A 702 28.19 12.55 33.78
C ALA A 702 28.34 11.11 33.26
N GLY A 703 28.54 10.16 34.17
CA GLY A 703 28.73 8.74 33.91
C GLY A 703 30.14 8.32 33.48
N ARG A 704 31.03 9.27 33.15
CA ARG A 704 32.44 8.95 32.92
C ARG A 704 33.10 8.48 34.20
N SER A 705 34.03 7.54 34.09
CA SER A 705 34.83 7.13 35.24
C SER A 705 35.60 8.33 35.76
N VAL A 706 35.68 8.43 37.08
CA VAL A 706 36.59 9.37 37.75
C VAL A 706 38.05 9.04 37.39
N TRP A 707 38.32 7.77 37.09
CA TRP A 707 39.62 7.25 36.73
C TRP A 707 39.81 7.19 35.23
N ASN A 708 40.86 7.84 34.75
CA ASN A 708 41.16 7.90 33.33
C ASN A 708 42.67 7.91 33.13
N THR A 709 43.14 7.18 32.13
CA THR A 709 44.57 7.14 31.80
C THR A 709 45.09 8.51 31.35
N GLN A 710 44.21 9.39 30.84
CA GLN A 710 44.60 10.74 30.44
C GLN A 710 43.40 11.71 30.45
N TRP A 711 43.53 12.76 31.25
CA TRP A 711 42.72 13.96 31.24
C TRP A 711 43.49 15.11 30.60
N MET A 712 42.73 16.04 30.02
CA MET A 712 43.26 17.27 29.45
C MET A 712 42.43 18.45 29.90
N LEU A 713 43.08 19.39 30.60
CA LEU A 713 42.53 20.68 30.94
C LEU A 713 43.09 21.73 29.99
N VAL A 714 42.22 22.47 29.29
CA VAL A 714 42.63 23.53 28.35
C VAL A 714 42.00 24.84 28.75
N ILE A 715 42.81 25.89 28.91
CA ILE A 715 42.36 27.26 29.17
C ILE A 715 42.73 28.10 27.94
N PRO A 716 41.76 28.45 27.06
CA PRO A 716 42.00 29.28 25.89
C PRO A 716 42.39 30.71 26.29
N GLY A 717 43.43 31.31 25.71
CA GLY A 717 43.81 32.70 26.03
C GLY A 717 42.94 33.77 25.37
N LYS A 718 42.30 33.41 24.25
CA LYS A 718 41.52 34.34 23.41
C LYS A 718 40.34 34.99 24.12
N GLN A 719 39.80 34.33 25.15
CA GLN A 719 38.62 34.77 25.90
C GLN A 719 38.77 36.16 26.54
N TRP A 720 40.00 36.62 26.84
CA TRP A 720 40.24 37.92 27.46
C TRP A 720 40.61 39.04 26.47
N THR A 721 40.50 38.80 25.16
CA THR A 721 40.81 39.82 24.15
C THR A 721 40.04 39.66 22.85
N ALA A 722 39.50 40.77 22.34
CA ALA A 722 38.93 40.81 20.99
C ALA A 722 40.01 40.73 19.88
N ASN A 723 41.27 41.03 20.17
CA ASN A 723 42.36 40.99 19.18
C ASN A 723 42.76 39.54 18.82
N ALA A 724 42.91 39.25 17.52
CA ALA A 724 43.33 37.95 17.01
C ALA A 724 44.85 37.71 17.07
N ASP A 725 45.66 38.74 17.33
CA ASP A 725 47.12 38.64 17.37
C ASP A 725 47.60 37.66 18.47
N PRO A 726 48.35 36.58 18.12
CA PRO A 726 48.83 35.59 19.08
C PRO A 726 49.67 36.18 20.23
N ASN A 727 50.45 37.23 19.95
CA ASN A 727 51.27 37.91 20.97
C ASN A 727 50.41 38.65 22.00
N VAL A 728 49.31 39.27 21.59
CA VAL A 728 48.38 39.97 22.49
C VAL A 728 47.62 38.96 23.35
N ILE A 729 47.21 37.84 22.75
CA ILE A 729 46.58 36.73 23.46
C ILE A 729 47.55 36.13 24.50
N ARG A 730 48.82 35.93 24.12
CA ARG A 730 49.86 35.46 25.05
C ARG A 730 50.07 36.41 26.22
N ASN A 731 50.10 37.72 25.98
CA ASN A 731 50.26 38.70 27.06
C ASN A 731 49.09 38.64 28.06
N ARG A 732 47.85 38.42 27.60
CA ARG A 732 46.70 38.22 28.48
C ARG A 732 46.79 36.93 29.28
N LEU A 733 47.29 35.84 28.69
CA LEU A 733 47.60 34.62 29.45
C LEU A 733 48.67 34.85 30.52
N MET A 734 49.68 35.67 30.24
CA MET A 734 50.68 36.03 31.24
C MET A 734 50.07 36.88 32.37
N THR A 735 49.13 37.77 32.06
CA THR A 735 48.34 38.49 33.08
C THR A 735 47.50 37.52 33.93
N PHE A 736 46.93 36.47 33.34
CA PHE A 736 46.22 35.43 34.10
C PHE A 736 47.14 34.66 35.06
N ILE A 737 48.37 34.35 34.62
CA ILE A 737 49.35 33.61 35.42
C ILE A 737 49.95 34.48 36.53
N TYR A 738 50.37 35.72 36.22
CA TYR A 738 51.17 36.57 37.12
C TYR A 738 50.41 37.76 37.73
N GLY A 739 49.18 38.05 37.29
CA GLY A 739 48.38 39.22 37.72
C GLY A 739 48.71 40.50 36.95
N ALA A 740 48.14 41.64 37.37
CA ALA A 740 48.24 42.94 36.68
C ALA A 740 49.66 43.38 36.32
N THR A 741 50.64 43.06 37.15
CA THR A 741 52.04 43.48 36.98
C THR A 741 52.79 42.68 35.90
N GLY A 742 52.26 41.52 35.49
CA GLY A 742 52.91 40.60 34.55
C GLY A 742 54.28 40.09 35.01
N SER A 743 54.64 40.33 36.28
CA SER A 743 55.96 40.07 36.83
C SER A 743 55.92 38.89 37.82
N PRO A 744 56.85 37.92 37.71
CA PRO A 744 56.95 36.81 38.65
C PRO A 744 57.14 37.22 40.12
N ALA A 745 57.60 38.45 40.38
CA ALA A 745 57.93 38.93 41.72
C ALA A 745 56.74 39.48 42.54
N ALA A 746 55.60 39.79 41.91
CA ALA A 746 54.54 40.58 42.54
C ALA A 746 53.55 39.77 43.41
N ASP A 747 53.62 38.44 43.38
CA ASP A 747 52.69 37.51 44.05
C ASP A 747 51.18 37.74 43.82
N THR A 748 50.79 38.49 42.79
CA THR A 748 49.40 38.92 42.51
C THR A 748 48.66 38.06 41.48
N GLY A 749 49.11 36.84 41.17
CA GLY A 749 48.52 35.98 40.13
C GLY A 749 47.97 34.65 40.65
N ILE A 750 47.50 33.78 39.74
CA ILE A 750 46.88 32.49 40.09
C ILE A 750 47.72 31.70 41.12
N THR A 751 47.04 31.18 42.14
CA THR A 751 47.66 30.45 43.26
C THR A 751 47.30 28.97 43.27
N ASP A 752 46.16 28.57 42.72
CA ASP A 752 45.75 27.16 42.62
C ASP A 752 44.67 26.95 41.55
N ILE A 753 44.59 25.74 41.01
CA ILE A 753 43.49 25.25 40.18
C ILE A 753 42.93 24.01 40.87
N ARG A 754 41.67 24.07 41.29
CA ARG A 754 40.99 22.97 41.98
C ARG A 754 39.91 22.37 41.11
N ILE A 755 39.97 21.07 40.93
CA ILE A 755 38.92 20.30 40.28
C ILE A 755 38.03 19.71 41.38
N VAL A 756 36.79 20.14 41.45
CA VAL A 756 35.80 19.67 42.41
C VAL A 756 34.91 18.67 41.69
N MET A 757 34.82 17.45 42.21
CA MET A 757 34.04 16.37 41.60
C MET A 757 33.01 15.86 42.60
N GLN A 758 31.79 15.70 42.11
CA GLN A 758 30.74 14.92 42.77
C GLN A 758 30.64 13.59 42.05
N ALA A 759 30.95 12.51 42.76
CA ALA A 759 30.91 11.17 42.19
C ALA A 759 29.78 10.35 42.80
N TYR A 760 29.34 9.35 42.04
CA TYR A 760 28.42 8.32 42.48
C TYR A 760 29.05 6.95 42.27
N ALA A 761 28.56 5.95 43.01
CA ALA A 761 28.90 4.56 42.79
C ALA A 761 27.64 3.69 42.94
N ASN A 762 27.66 2.55 42.25
CA ASN A 762 26.66 1.50 42.37
C ASN A 762 27.11 0.45 43.36
#